data_AF-A0A7C7VAL6-F1
#
_entry.id   AF-A0A7C7VAL6-F1
#
_cell.length_a   1.000
_cell.length_b   1.000
_cell.length_c   1.000
_cell.angle_alpha   90.00
_cell.angle_beta   90.00
_cell.angle_gamma   90.00
#
_symmetry.space_group_name_H-M   'P 1'
#
loop_
_entity.id
_entity.type
_entity.pdbx_description
1 polymer ?
#
loop_
_entity_poly.entity_id
_entity_poly.type
_entity_poly.pdbx_seq_one_letter_code
_entity_poly.pdbx_strand_id
1 'polypeptide(L)'
;MAKRDVGLKSTALLFLLGFFLYPPSYRALERYDMVYPVPVVNEGLEAPWEILDEATERILRSNDLSAPADPFGPYTSYFVEVRRYWDRLPRTTQEQLRPFFLRPDDPGSPYYREGGLPLIYDTKHFRYHYTTVGPYAPPLEDLSPADGVPDYIQVVAEAYEKAYRVLINKMGYIAPFDDRWLEDNGGDEKWDVYLFTGPWGAFTAPEYMVNIRSSTSATFSVYFAVNIRYHSWFGKFEGTQALETAAAHEFFHAIQFAYNAYMYRWFMEASARWAESRVFTGEGLGETDAQRYYSYHLIDWFLHPDKSLELFNGRHEYGSVIFILYLSEKYGDGIIGEILEAMTPAVYRDFMNFREVFERRNSSIAREFKEFTLWNALTGGRYGLKIEESSGVRSDRYHYSRGAEYPSVAIFESDVHSDYPVKVTFTRQTSPEHMGARYVRFLPPPGGARTLSIRIDGDDVTDDELGLLYNFGLSGWGAMVLQIDWDEGTASVDEIIPFFRSQEGQINIAGFGDPIDEVILILSNLDPTYDLGTISYAAGMQPQIRPSSLLVAPDKDGNVILRWTLHRSEEVEGVKIIRKNAVFGLLELEEVYRSLATDNRGNDYFYFGAVLLADLPPDQKSYIDSTDLLGPMGEYERYYYYAVVPFTKEGLLGKPLIIGRPVAPVDTVPPTADLRIEKTGRSGLKISLEASEYLPMASPPYLSCKLPDGTGEEIELEAGRGNPYLFGSRIWEGILEFSPRMPSGDFTFSATMTDRGGNTGTVSSSYHWTAPVLPDVLAYPNPFGPNDDKVVFDTSAISAEEVRVRIFTVDGELVRTLTGKVKLEWDGKNAENRDVGDGVYIYHVEAEGIRSSGKIAVVR
;
A
#
# COMPACT_ATOMS: atom_id res chain seq x y z
N MET A 1 -5.55 -56.42 -17.89
CA MET A 1 -6.65 -55.83 -17.08
C MET A 1 -5.98 -54.92 -16.06
N ALA A 2 -6.09 -53.59 -16.14
CA ALA A 2 -7.29 -52.76 -15.91
C ALA A 2 -7.59 -52.61 -14.40
N LYS A 3 -7.87 -51.41 -13.84
CA LYS A 3 -7.96 -50.04 -14.42
C LYS A 3 -7.98 -48.99 -13.28
N ARG A 4 -7.38 -47.80 -13.51
CA ARG A 4 -7.83 -46.42 -13.13
C ARG A 4 -8.05 -46.05 -11.65
N ASP A 5 -7.47 -44.95 -11.14
CA ASP A 5 -7.80 -43.50 -11.34
C ASP A 5 -9.19 -43.13 -10.76
N VAL A 6 -9.48 -42.01 -10.06
CA VAL A 6 -8.84 -40.69 -9.78
C VAL A 6 -9.17 -40.34 -8.29
N GLY A 7 -8.50 -39.49 -7.50
CA GLY A 7 -7.28 -38.66 -7.64
C GLY A 7 -7.50 -37.19 -7.19
N LEU A 8 -6.61 -36.59 -6.38
CA LEU A 8 -6.61 -35.15 -6.04
C LEU A 8 -5.18 -34.60 -5.96
N LYS A 9 -4.98 -33.33 -6.34
CA LYS A 9 -3.68 -32.80 -6.79
C LYS A 9 -2.91 -32.00 -5.73
N SER A 10 -1.60 -32.24 -5.67
CA SER A 10 -0.58 -31.26 -5.28
C SER A 10 -0.61 -30.05 -6.24
N THR A 11 -0.16 -28.84 -5.89
CA THR A 11 1.25 -28.51 -5.62
C THR A 11 1.40 -27.21 -4.82
N ALA A 12 2.03 -27.31 -3.65
CA ALA A 12 2.73 -26.20 -3.00
C ALA A 12 4.25 -26.45 -3.09
N LEU A 13 4.86 -26.14 -4.24
CA LEU A 13 6.32 -26.12 -4.41
C LEU A 13 6.71 -25.44 -5.74
N LEU A 14 7.07 -24.15 -5.69
CA LEU A 14 7.86 -23.45 -6.74
C LEU A 14 8.13 -21.99 -6.32
N PHE A 15 9.22 -21.78 -5.55
CA PHE A 15 10.06 -20.56 -5.58
C PHE A 15 11.35 -20.71 -4.73
N LEU A 16 11.73 -21.94 -4.35
CA LEU A 16 12.84 -22.25 -3.47
C LEU A 16 13.64 -23.45 -4.00
N LEU A 17 14.34 -23.26 -5.13
CA LEU A 17 15.47 -24.08 -5.63
C LEU A 17 15.89 -23.53 -7.01
N GLY A 18 16.98 -22.74 -7.06
CA GLY A 18 17.41 -22.15 -8.33
C GLY A 18 18.66 -21.27 -8.38
N PHE A 19 19.42 -21.08 -7.28
CA PHE A 19 20.65 -20.25 -7.31
C PHE A 19 21.77 -20.74 -6.37
N PHE A 20 22.13 -22.02 -6.46
CA PHE A 20 23.47 -22.48 -6.04
C PHE A 20 23.93 -23.62 -6.96
N LEU A 21 25.24 -23.68 -7.23
CA LEU A 21 25.92 -24.61 -8.15
C LEU A 21 25.69 -24.35 -9.65
N TYR A 22 26.37 -23.34 -10.21
CA TYR A 22 27.46 -23.49 -11.20
C TYR A 22 28.10 -22.11 -11.41
N PRO A 23 29.44 -21.97 -11.46
CA PRO A 23 30.04 -20.67 -11.74
C PRO A 23 29.65 -20.24 -13.16
N PRO A 24 29.17 -18.99 -13.37
CA PRO A 24 29.05 -18.46 -14.72
C PRO A 24 30.46 -18.43 -15.32
N SER A 25 30.67 -19.16 -16.41
CA SER A 25 31.92 -19.11 -17.15
C SER A 25 32.13 -17.67 -17.62
N TYR A 26 33.14 -16.98 -17.08
CA TYR A 26 33.58 -15.67 -17.54
C TYR A 26 33.91 -15.75 -19.04
N ARG A 27 32.93 -15.41 -19.89
CA ARG A 27 33.21 -15.02 -21.26
C ARG A 27 33.68 -13.57 -21.18
N ALA A 28 34.97 -13.37 -21.35
CA ALA A 28 35.53 -12.06 -21.58
C ALA A 28 34.75 -11.38 -22.71
N LEU A 29 34.12 -10.25 -22.40
CA LEU A 29 33.68 -9.30 -23.40
C LEU A 29 34.96 -8.63 -23.93
N GLU A 30 35.29 -8.87 -25.18
CA GLU A 30 36.48 -8.32 -25.83
C GLU A 30 36.44 -6.79 -25.82
N ARG A 31 37.61 -6.14 -25.71
CA ARG A 31 37.82 -4.69 -25.58
C ARG A 31 37.08 -3.83 -26.63
N TYR A 32 35.79 -3.54 -26.46
CA TYR A 32 35.07 -2.54 -27.27
C TYR A 32 34.04 -1.76 -26.44
N ASP A 33 34.26 -0.45 -26.40
CA ASP A 33 33.47 0.63 -25.76
C ASP A 33 33.10 0.51 -24.26
N MET A 34 33.72 1.39 -23.45
CA MET A 34 33.61 1.44 -21.98
C MET A 34 32.24 1.89 -21.43
N VAL A 35 31.30 2.21 -22.32
CA VAL A 35 29.93 2.58 -21.95
C VAL A 35 28.95 1.86 -22.87
N TYR A 36 28.32 0.80 -22.33
CA TYR A 36 27.25 0.07 -23.01
C TYR A 36 25.92 0.82 -22.84
N PRO A 37 25.09 0.91 -23.90
CA PRO A 37 23.83 1.63 -23.83
C PRO A 37 22.78 0.89 -23.01
N VAL A 38 21.96 1.65 -22.27
CA VAL A 38 20.83 1.12 -21.51
C VAL A 38 19.53 1.41 -22.27
N PRO A 39 18.77 0.39 -22.71
CA PRO A 39 17.45 0.63 -23.28
C PRO A 39 16.52 1.17 -22.20
N VAL A 40 16.19 2.45 -22.30
CA VAL A 40 15.25 3.14 -21.40
C VAL A 40 13.87 2.52 -21.55
N VAL A 41 13.44 1.78 -20.53
CA VAL A 41 12.03 1.38 -20.32
C VAL A 41 11.60 1.92 -18.96
N ASN A 42 11.43 3.25 -18.91
CA ASN A 42 10.38 3.96 -18.19
C ASN A 42 10.57 5.47 -18.37
N GLU A 43 9.56 6.11 -18.96
CA GLU A 43 9.33 7.55 -18.85
C GLU A 43 8.83 7.82 -17.41
N GLY A 44 9.47 8.72 -16.65
CA GLY A 44 9.01 9.07 -15.29
C GLY A 44 10.08 9.16 -14.19
N LEU A 45 11.34 8.83 -14.49
CA LEU A 45 12.52 9.29 -13.72
C LEU A 45 13.47 9.97 -14.72
N GLU A 46 13.03 11.10 -15.25
CA GLU A 46 13.96 12.01 -15.90
C GLU A 46 14.74 12.73 -14.81
N ALA A 47 16.08 12.65 -14.84
CA ALA A 47 16.88 13.65 -14.17
C ALA A 47 16.48 15.02 -14.75
N PRO A 48 16.19 16.04 -13.91
CA PRO A 48 16.13 17.41 -14.38
C PRO A 48 17.42 17.70 -15.14
N TRP A 49 17.33 18.15 -16.40
CA TRP A 49 18.50 18.30 -17.28
C TRP A 49 19.61 19.17 -16.63
N GLU A 50 19.20 20.12 -15.79
CA GLU A 50 20.07 20.95 -14.94
C GLU A 50 21.06 20.14 -14.07
N ILE A 51 20.63 19.00 -13.52
CA ILE A 51 21.47 18.13 -12.66
C ILE A 51 22.51 17.36 -13.50
N LEU A 52 22.11 16.90 -14.70
CA LEU A 52 23.02 16.20 -15.62
C LEU A 52 24.04 17.16 -16.24
N ASP A 53 23.63 18.41 -16.51
CA ASP A 53 24.50 19.49 -16.95
C ASP A 53 25.51 19.88 -15.85
N GLU A 54 25.07 20.03 -14.58
CA GLU A 54 26.00 20.27 -13.45
C GLU A 54 27.01 19.12 -13.31
N ALA A 55 26.54 17.87 -13.27
CA ALA A 55 27.41 16.69 -13.15
C ALA A 55 28.46 16.64 -14.28
N THR A 56 28.04 16.97 -15.50
CA THR A 56 28.93 17.09 -16.67
C THR A 56 29.98 18.18 -16.47
N GLU A 57 29.58 19.40 -16.08
CA GLU A 57 30.50 20.53 -15.85
C GLU A 57 31.50 20.24 -14.72
N ARG A 58 31.03 19.61 -13.63
CA ARG A 58 31.84 19.22 -12.47
C ARG A 58 32.90 18.18 -12.83
N ILE A 59 32.56 17.16 -13.61
CA ILE A 59 33.53 16.16 -14.10
C ILE A 59 34.53 16.80 -15.06
N LEU A 60 34.08 17.58 -16.04
CA LEU A 60 34.99 18.22 -17.02
C LEU A 60 36.00 19.19 -16.38
N ARG A 61 35.70 19.74 -15.19
CA ARG A 61 36.62 20.58 -14.40
C ARG A 61 37.36 19.85 -13.27
N SER A 62 37.10 18.56 -13.06
CA SER A 62 37.67 17.78 -11.95
C SER A 62 39.21 17.62 -11.99
N ASN A 63 39.86 17.94 -13.11
CA ASN A 63 41.32 17.93 -13.25
C ASN A 63 41.95 19.34 -13.23
N ASP A 64 41.14 20.41 -13.11
CA ASP A 64 41.61 21.79 -13.04
C ASP A 64 42.15 22.09 -11.64
N LEU A 65 43.47 22.20 -11.53
CA LEU A 65 44.15 22.49 -10.26
C LEU A 65 43.99 23.95 -9.80
N SER A 66 43.50 24.84 -10.69
CA SER A 66 43.24 26.25 -10.42
C SER A 66 41.80 26.54 -9.98
N ALA A 67 40.89 25.58 -10.15
CA ALA A 67 39.52 25.69 -9.67
C ALA A 67 39.48 25.81 -8.13
N PRO A 68 38.46 26.51 -7.57
CA PRO A 68 38.26 26.57 -6.12
C PRO A 68 38.16 25.16 -5.51
N ALA A 69 38.70 24.99 -4.31
CA ALA A 69 38.57 23.73 -3.59
C ALA A 69 37.14 23.53 -3.09
N ASP A 70 36.60 22.36 -3.39
CA ASP A 70 35.30 21.84 -2.96
C ASP A 70 35.50 20.45 -2.32
N PRO A 71 36.16 20.39 -1.14
CA PRO A 71 36.61 19.14 -0.52
C PRO A 71 35.46 18.27 0.02
N PHE A 72 34.22 18.76 -0.04
CA PHE A 72 33.01 18.07 0.42
C PHE A 72 31.94 17.94 -0.69
N GLY A 73 32.29 18.20 -1.95
CA GLY A 73 31.38 18.05 -3.07
C GLY A 73 31.12 16.57 -3.44
N PRO A 74 29.90 16.20 -3.85
CA PRO A 74 29.48 14.80 -4.10
C PRO A 74 29.96 14.27 -5.47
N TYR A 75 31.27 14.20 -5.66
CA TYR A 75 31.87 13.83 -6.96
C TYR A 75 31.52 12.39 -7.38
N THR A 76 31.37 11.48 -6.42
CA THR A 76 30.87 10.11 -6.64
C THR A 76 29.49 10.09 -7.29
N SER A 77 28.53 10.86 -6.75
CA SER A 77 27.20 11.02 -7.36
C SER A 77 27.26 11.58 -8.79
N TYR A 78 28.15 12.55 -9.08
CA TYR A 78 28.28 13.10 -10.44
C TYR A 78 28.73 12.04 -11.47
N PHE A 79 29.72 11.19 -11.11
CA PHE A 79 30.18 10.10 -11.98
C PHE A 79 29.07 9.07 -12.25
N VAL A 80 28.29 8.72 -11.23
CA VAL A 80 27.12 7.84 -11.36
C VAL A 80 26.07 8.45 -12.29
N GLU A 81 25.73 9.73 -12.10
CA GLU A 81 24.71 10.44 -12.88
C GLU A 81 25.05 10.46 -14.38
N VAL A 82 26.27 10.90 -14.72
CA VAL A 82 26.76 10.95 -16.10
C VAL A 82 26.80 9.57 -16.73
N ARG A 83 27.14 8.52 -15.96
CA ARG A 83 27.14 7.15 -16.48
C ARG A 83 25.74 6.59 -16.69
N ARG A 84 24.82 6.85 -15.76
CA ARG A 84 23.40 6.42 -15.82
C ARG A 84 22.68 7.01 -17.04
N TYR A 85 22.97 8.25 -17.39
CA TYR A 85 22.32 8.97 -18.48
C TYR A 85 23.22 9.18 -19.72
N TRP A 86 24.29 8.38 -19.86
CA TRP A 86 25.28 8.55 -20.93
C TRP A 86 24.66 8.66 -22.33
N ASP A 87 23.71 7.78 -22.67
CA ASP A 87 23.04 7.76 -23.97
C ASP A 87 22.19 9.00 -24.26
N ARG A 88 21.83 9.78 -23.23
CA ARG A 88 21.11 11.05 -23.36
C ARG A 88 22.04 12.24 -23.64
N LEU A 89 23.34 12.10 -23.37
CA LEU A 89 24.33 13.16 -23.60
C LEU A 89 24.62 13.33 -25.10
N PRO A 90 24.87 14.57 -25.58
CA PRO A 90 25.37 14.80 -26.93
C PRO A 90 26.68 14.03 -27.19
N ARG A 91 26.87 13.50 -28.39
CA ARG A 91 28.10 12.75 -28.75
C ARG A 91 29.39 13.54 -28.49
N THR A 92 29.39 14.85 -28.71
CA THR A 92 30.52 15.73 -28.41
C THR A 92 30.85 15.76 -26.92
N THR A 93 29.83 15.68 -26.06
CA THR A 93 29.96 15.64 -24.60
C THR A 93 30.46 14.27 -24.15
N GLN A 94 29.93 13.19 -24.74
CA GLN A 94 30.44 11.82 -24.54
C GLN A 94 31.93 11.70 -24.91
N GLU A 95 32.35 12.28 -26.04
CA GLU A 95 33.75 12.31 -26.49
C GLU A 95 34.67 13.07 -25.52
N GLN A 96 34.18 14.17 -24.91
CA GLN A 96 34.92 14.94 -23.91
C GLN A 96 35.00 14.24 -22.54
N LEU A 97 33.95 13.53 -22.13
CA LEU A 97 33.87 12.85 -20.84
C LEU A 97 34.56 11.49 -20.82
N ARG A 98 34.60 10.75 -21.94
CA ARG A 98 35.14 9.38 -22.03
C ARG A 98 36.53 9.21 -21.39
N PRO A 99 37.48 10.16 -21.53
CA PRO A 99 38.78 10.08 -20.85
C PRO A 99 38.72 10.16 -19.32
N PHE A 100 37.74 10.85 -18.73
CA PHE A 100 37.62 11.00 -17.26
C PHE A 100 37.19 9.70 -16.55
N PHE A 101 36.69 8.70 -17.29
CA PHE A 101 36.39 7.36 -16.78
C PHE A 101 37.58 6.39 -16.87
N LEU A 102 38.74 6.84 -17.36
CA LEU A 102 39.99 6.08 -17.26
C LEU A 102 40.62 6.23 -15.87
N ARG A 103 41.38 5.22 -15.45
CA ARG A 103 42.17 5.25 -14.21
C ARG A 103 43.12 6.45 -14.20
N PRO A 104 43.38 7.10 -13.06
CA PRO A 104 44.20 8.32 -13.00
C PRO A 104 45.64 8.16 -13.53
N ASP A 105 46.18 6.93 -13.53
CA ASP A 105 47.52 6.62 -14.04
C ASP A 105 47.55 6.17 -15.52
N ASP A 106 46.40 6.05 -16.20
CA ASP A 106 46.37 5.83 -17.65
C ASP A 106 46.83 7.12 -18.38
N PRO A 107 47.84 7.08 -19.29
CA PRO A 107 48.29 8.25 -20.04
C PRO A 107 47.23 8.99 -20.88
N GLY A 108 46.09 8.35 -21.18
CA GLY A 108 44.91 8.95 -21.80
C GLY A 108 43.96 9.65 -20.82
N SER A 109 44.12 9.46 -19.51
CA SER A 109 43.31 10.09 -18.47
C SER A 109 43.63 11.60 -18.34
N PRO A 110 42.63 12.49 -18.22
CA PRO A 110 42.85 13.92 -17.93
C PRO A 110 43.50 14.18 -16.56
N TYR A 111 43.52 13.17 -15.70
CA TYR A 111 44.24 13.19 -14.42
C TYR A 111 45.72 12.84 -14.57
N TYR A 112 46.15 12.19 -15.65
CA TYR A 112 47.56 11.80 -15.82
C TYR A 112 48.50 13.03 -15.83
N ARG A 113 49.67 12.88 -15.23
CA ARG A 113 50.74 13.91 -15.21
C ARG A 113 52.08 13.25 -15.54
N GLU A 114 53.08 14.06 -15.91
CA GLU A 114 54.38 13.55 -16.34
C GLU A 114 55.03 12.66 -15.26
N GLY A 115 55.17 11.36 -15.58
CA GLY A 115 55.72 10.33 -14.70
C GLY A 115 54.69 9.45 -13.97
N GLY A 116 53.39 9.78 -14.04
CA GLY A 116 52.33 8.99 -13.43
C GLY A 116 52.34 8.95 -11.89
N LEU A 117 51.81 7.85 -11.35
CA LEU A 117 51.74 7.49 -9.94
C LEU A 117 52.52 6.17 -9.68
N PRO A 118 53.84 6.12 -9.95
CA PRO A 118 54.60 4.87 -10.11
C PRO A 118 54.99 4.18 -8.80
N LEU A 119 54.61 4.76 -7.64
CA LEU A 119 54.90 4.19 -6.33
C LEU A 119 53.67 3.47 -5.80
N ILE A 120 53.89 2.26 -5.29
CA ILE A 120 52.85 1.38 -4.77
C ILE A 120 53.08 1.17 -3.27
N TYR A 121 52.00 1.25 -2.50
CA TYR A 121 51.92 0.72 -1.14
C TYR A 121 50.74 -0.26 -1.09
N ASP A 122 50.91 -1.43 -0.49
CA ASP A 122 49.90 -2.49 -0.44
C ASP A 122 49.50 -2.79 1.01
N THR A 123 48.20 -2.88 1.27
CA THR A 123 47.67 -3.45 2.51
C THR A 123 47.09 -4.86 2.27
N LYS A 124 46.20 -5.34 3.14
CA LYS A 124 45.57 -6.65 2.98
C LYS A 124 44.50 -6.63 1.87
N HIS A 125 43.76 -5.53 1.75
CA HIS A 125 42.62 -5.43 0.83
C HIS A 125 42.76 -4.34 -0.24
N PHE A 126 43.70 -3.40 -0.09
CA PHE A 126 43.82 -2.22 -0.94
C PHE A 126 45.24 -2.03 -1.48
N ARG A 127 45.34 -1.41 -2.66
CA ARG A 127 46.59 -0.94 -3.28
C ARG A 127 46.54 0.58 -3.41
N TYR A 128 47.62 1.26 -3.06
CA TYR A 128 47.73 2.72 -3.08
C TYR A 128 48.75 3.15 -4.12
N HIS A 129 48.29 3.89 -5.14
CA HIS A 129 49.13 4.45 -6.22
C HIS A 129 49.44 5.91 -5.94
N TYR A 130 50.71 6.28 -5.90
CA TYR A 130 51.14 7.65 -5.58
C TYR A 130 52.47 8.02 -6.25
N THR A 131 52.87 9.27 -6.07
CA THR A 131 54.19 9.78 -6.45
C THR A 131 54.74 10.66 -5.33
N THR A 132 56.07 10.81 -5.24
CA THR A 132 56.72 11.74 -4.30
C THR A 132 57.25 13.00 -4.99
N VAL A 133 56.93 13.20 -6.28
CA VAL A 133 57.40 14.34 -7.08
C VAL A 133 56.27 15.01 -7.85
N GLY A 134 56.46 16.28 -8.20
CA GLY A 134 55.49 17.05 -8.99
C GLY A 134 54.24 17.46 -8.19
N PRO A 135 53.15 17.85 -8.87
CA PRO A 135 51.97 18.42 -8.22
C PRO A 135 51.13 17.39 -7.43
N TYR A 136 51.40 16.09 -7.58
CA TYR A 136 50.70 15.00 -6.90
C TYR A 136 51.48 14.40 -5.74
N ALA A 137 52.62 15.00 -5.37
CA ALA A 137 53.36 14.62 -4.18
C ALA A 137 52.53 14.94 -2.90
N PRO A 138 52.29 13.96 -2.02
CA PRO A 138 51.69 14.21 -0.71
C PRO A 138 52.69 14.91 0.23
N PRO A 139 52.28 15.30 1.44
CA PRO A 139 53.21 15.62 2.52
C PRO A 139 54.25 14.50 2.69
N LEU A 140 55.53 14.79 2.42
CA LEU A 140 56.63 13.83 2.39
C LEU A 140 57.21 13.52 3.79
N GLU A 141 56.40 13.67 4.84
CA GLU A 141 56.78 13.32 6.21
C GLU A 141 56.73 11.79 6.34
N ASP A 142 57.79 11.17 6.86
CA ASP A 142 57.99 9.73 7.00
C ASP A 142 58.68 9.52 8.36
N LEU A 143 57.87 9.38 9.41
CA LEU A 143 58.32 9.52 10.80
C LEU A 143 58.01 8.29 11.66
N SER A 144 56.86 7.63 11.45
CA SER A 144 56.41 6.57 12.37
C SER A 144 55.43 5.58 11.72
N PRO A 145 55.92 4.48 11.11
CA PRO A 145 57.33 4.12 10.91
C PRO A 145 58.01 5.01 9.86
N ALA A 146 59.29 5.31 10.07
CA ALA A 146 60.16 5.89 9.05
C ALA A 146 60.67 4.77 8.12
N ASP A 147 59.84 4.35 7.16
CA ASP A 147 60.09 3.18 6.29
C ASP A 147 60.23 3.53 4.79
N GLY A 148 60.14 4.82 4.45
CA GLY A 148 60.22 5.33 3.09
C GLY A 148 58.85 5.54 2.42
N VAL A 149 57.75 5.21 3.10
CA VAL A 149 56.39 5.51 2.66
C VAL A 149 55.86 6.70 3.46
N PRO A 150 55.48 7.83 2.84
CA PRO A 150 55.02 8.99 3.60
C PRO A 150 53.87 8.65 4.56
N ASP A 151 53.93 9.15 5.79
CA ASP A 151 52.93 9.01 6.86
C ASP A 151 51.51 9.26 6.32
N TYR A 152 51.36 10.21 5.37
CA TYR A 152 50.10 10.51 4.70
C TYR A 152 49.48 9.29 4.00
N ILE A 153 50.28 8.52 3.24
CA ILE A 153 49.81 7.32 2.55
C ILE A 153 49.36 6.27 3.58
N GLN A 154 50.13 6.13 4.66
CA GLN A 154 49.85 5.16 5.72
C GLN A 154 48.54 5.50 6.46
N VAL A 155 48.28 6.78 6.75
CA VAL A 155 47.01 7.26 7.33
C VAL A 155 45.81 6.98 6.43
N VAL A 156 45.92 7.23 5.12
CA VAL A 156 44.86 6.83 4.16
C VAL A 156 44.62 5.32 4.23
N ALA A 157 45.70 4.55 4.25
CA ALA A 157 45.63 3.11 4.20
C ALA A 157 45.01 2.48 5.47
N GLU A 158 45.37 2.99 6.64
CA GLU A 158 44.76 2.60 7.91
C GLU A 158 43.26 2.95 7.96
N ALA A 159 42.86 4.10 7.40
CA ALA A 159 41.46 4.52 7.36
C ALA A 159 40.58 3.58 6.52
N TYR A 160 41.03 3.20 5.31
CA TYR A 160 40.33 2.24 4.45
C TYR A 160 40.29 0.82 5.05
N GLU A 161 41.39 0.32 5.62
CA GLU A 161 41.39 -0.97 6.34
C GLU A 161 40.48 -0.95 7.58
N LYS A 162 40.38 0.18 8.28
CA LYS A 162 39.42 0.38 9.38
C LYS A 162 37.98 0.35 8.87
N ALA A 163 37.68 1.04 7.78
CA ALA A 163 36.37 1.05 7.14
C ALA A 163 35.95 -0.37 6.71
N TYR A 164 36.84 -1.11 6.04
CA TYR A 164 36.63 -2.53 5.70
C TYR A 164 36.35 -3.38 6.94
N ARG A 165 37.15 -3.25 8.00
CA ARG A 165 36.98 -4.00 9.25
C ARG A 165 35.65 -3.72 9.95
N VAL A 166 35.15 -2.50 9.89
CA VAL A 166 33.85 -2.15 10.51
C VAL A 166 32.70 -2.56 9.60
N LEU A 167 32.67 -2.08 8.37
CA LEU A 167 31.50 -2.21 7.49
C LEU A 167 31.34 -3.64 6.95
N ILE A 168 32.42 -4.28 6.50
CA ILE A 168 32.35 -5.68 6.03
C ILE A 168 32.41 -6.65 7.22
N ASN A 169 33.49 -6.65 7.99
CA ASN A 169 33.73 -7.74 8.97
C ASN A 169 32.87 -7.66 10.23
N LYS A 170 32.45 -6.47 10.69
CA LYS A 170 31.61 -6.29 11.90
C LYS A 170 30.13 -6.12 11.56
N MET A 171 29.79 -5.36 10.52
CA MET A 171 28.40 -5.05 10.16
C MET A 171 27.82 -5.98 9.09
N GLY A 172 28.65 -6.72 8.36
CA GLY A 172 28.20 -7.78 7.44
C GLY A 172 27.75 -7.31 6.07
N TYR A 173 28.08 -6.08 5.66
CA TYR A 173 27.77 -5.58 4.32
C TYR A 173 28.47 -6.41 3.23
N ILE A 174 27.85 -6.46 2.04
CA ILE A 174 28.46 -7.05 0.85
C ILE A 174 29.73 -6.25 0.51
N ALA A 175 30.86 -6.95 0.35
CA ALA A 175 32.11 -6.34 -0.09
C ALA A 175 31.97 -5.79 -1.52
N PRO A 176 32.66 -4.69 -1.87
CA PRO A 176 32.72 -4.20 -3.25
C PRO A 176 33.15 -5.30 -4.22
N PHE A 177 32.83 -5.16 -5.50
CA PHE A 177 33.37 -6.06 -6.52
C PHE A 177 34.86 -5.75 -6.73
N ASP A 178 35.71 -6.77 -6.69
CA ASP A 178 37.09 -6.66 -7.16
C ASP A 178 37.15 -6.52 -8.70
N ASP A 179 38.35 -6.33 -9.25
CA ASP A 179 38.60 -6.02 -10.65
C ASP A 179 39.47 -7.10 -11.35
N ARG A 180 39.70 -8.26 -10.70
CA ARG A 180 40.69 -9.28 -11.09
C ARG A 180 40.55 -9.86 -12.51
N TRP A 181 39.41 -9.63 -13.17
CA TRP A 181 39.10 -10.10 -14.52
C TRP A 181 39.40 -9.05 -15.61
N LEU A 182 39.85 -7.85 -15.21
CA LEU A 182 40.21 -6.76 -16.09
C LEU A 182 41.70 -6.84 -16.44
N GLU A 183 42.04 -6.41 -17.66
CA GLU A 183 43.42 -6.43 -18.16
C GLU A 183 44.23 -5.25 -17.60
N ASP A 184 43.54 -4.17 -17.24
CA ASP A 184 44.05 -3.07 -16.44
C ASP A 184 43.28 -3.05 -15.11
N ASN A 185 43.91 -3.67 -14.11
CA ASN A 185 43.38 -3.91 -12.76
C ASN A 185 44.36 -3.40 -11.68
N GLY A 186 45.17 -2.37 -12.00
CA GLY A 186 46.12 -1.79 -11.04
C GLY A 186 47.26 -2.76 -10.64
N GLY A 187 47.32 -3.92 -11.29
CA GLY A 187 48.35 -4.95 -11.15
C GLY A 187 47.98 -6.17 -10.30
N ASP A 188 46.91 -6.17 -9.50
CA ASP A 188 46.40 -7.37 -8.79
C ASP A 188 44.92 -7.27 -8.38
N GLU A 189 44.42 -8.14 -7.49
CA GLU A 189 43.00 -8.17 -7.10
C GLU A 189 42.60 -7.24 -5.94
N LYS A 190 43.48 -6.33 -5.50
CA LYS A 190 43.17 -5.37 -4.43
C LYS A 190 42.45 -4.14 -4.99
N TRP A 191 41.56 -3.53 -4.22
CA TRP A 191 40.94 -2.27 -4.65
C TRP A 191 41.96 -1.13 -4.70
N ASP A 192 42.01 -0.46 -5.85
CA ASP A 192 42.96 0.62 -6.10
C ASP A 192 42.51 1.96 -5.50
N VAL A 193 43.44 2.63 -4.85
CA VAL A 193 43.31 3.97 -4.27
C VAL A 193 44.38 4.86 -4.89
N TYR A 194 43.97 5.78 -5.75
CA TYR A 194 44.85 6.71 -6.44
C TYR A 194 44.96 8.02 -5.65
N LEU A 195 46.19 8.40 -5.28
CA LEU A 195 46.46 9.64 -4.54
C LEU A 195 47.03 10.72 -5.47
N PHE A 196 46.22 11.76 -5.70
CA PHE A 196 46.56 12.88 -6.58
C PHE A 196 45.83 14.16 -6.12
N THR A 197 45.70 15.19 -6.95
CA THR A 197 44.86 16.35 -6.61
C THR A 197 43.95 16.79 -7.76
N GLY A 198 42.75 17.22 -7.40
CA GLY A 198 41.84 18.10 -8.14
C GLY A 198 41.10 19.05 -7.18
N PRO A 199 39.99 19.69 -7.58
CA PRO A 199 39.20 20.55 -6.69
C PRO A 199 38.41 19.78 -5.61
N TRP A 200 38.13 18.50 -5.81
CA TRP A 200 37.38 17.58 -4.93
C TRP A 200 38.23 17.03 -3.77
N GLY A 201 37.58 16.49 -2.72
CA GLY A 201 38.25 15.90 -1.55
C GLY A 201 38.59 14.41 -1.71
N ALA A 202 37.58 13.60 -2.00
CA ALA A 202 37.72 12.23 -2.45
C ALA A 202 36.60 11.90 -3.45
N PHE A 203 36.68 10.75 -4.13
CA PHE A 203 35.55 10.16 -4.85
C PHE A 203 35.76 8.66 -5.13
N THR A 204 34.66 7.95 -5.38
CA THR A 204 34.60 6.55 -5.79
C THR A 204 34.13 6.51 -7.23
N ALA A 205 35.01 6.11 -8.15
CA ALA A 205 34.66 6.03 -9.56
C ALA A 205 34.06 4.66 -9.88
N PRO A 206 32.85 4.58 -10.48
CA PRO A 206 32.35 3.34 -11.05
C PRO A 206 33.18 3.02 -12.31
N GLU A 207 33.87 1.89 -12.32
CA GLU A 207 34.79 1.53 -13.42
C GLU A 207 34.14 0.63 -14.47
N TYR A 208 33.81 -0.61 -14.11
CA TYR A 208 33.22 -1.58 -15.02
C TYR A 208 31.90 -2.10 -14.46
N MET A 209 30.88 -2.11 -15.32
CA MET A 209 29.56 -2.62 -14.96
C MET A 209 29.61 -4.14 -14.83
N VAL A 210 29.44 -4.64 -13.62
CA VAL A 210 29.47 -6.07 -13.29
C VAL A 210 28.14 -6.73 -13.67
N ASN A 211 27.02 -6.07 -13.38
CA ASN A 211 25.68 -6.56 -13.66
C ASN A 211 24.69 -5.39 -13.77
N ILE A 212 23.80 -5.44 -14.76
CA ILE A 212 22.61 -4.59 -14.87
C ILE A 212 21.37 -5.45 -14.67
N ARG A 213 20.57 -5.11 -13.66
CA ARG A 213 19.38 -5.89 -13.25
C ARG A 213 18.09 -5.23 -13.74
N SER A 214 18.06 -3.90 -13.79
CA SER A 214 16.94 -3.11 -14.32
C SER A 214 17.44 -1.72 -14.74
N SER A 215 16.56 -0.90 -15.35
CA SER A 215 16.86 0.50 -15.71
C SER A 215 17.19 1.40 -14.50
N THR A 216 16.87 0.94 -13.28
CA THR A 216 17.22 1.59 -12.01
C THR A 216 18.08 0.71 -11.10
N SER A 217 18.71 -0.35 -11.62
CA SER A 217 19.67 -1.17 -10.87
C SER A 217 20.86 -1.65 -11.70
N ALA A 218 22.04 -1.18 -11.30
CA ALA A 218 23.33 -1.61 -11.84
C ALA A 218 24.37 -1.73 -10.71
N THR A 219 25.39 -2.55 -10.93
CA THR A 219 26.49 -2.81 -9.98
C THR A 219 27.84 -2.69 -10.70
N PHE A 220 28.86 -2.21 -9.99
CA PHE A 220 30.14 -1.83 -10.59
C PHE A 220 31.34 -2.31 -9.74
N SER A 221 32.48 -2.58 -10.40
CA SER A 221 33.80 -2.48 -9.77
C SER A 221 34.19 -1.01 -9.65
N VAL A 222 35.14 -0.69 -8.76
CA VAL A 222 35.50 0.70 -8.44
C VAL A 222 37.00 0.90 -8.24
N TYR A 223 37.45 2.12 -8.52
CA TYR A 223 38.66 2.69 -7.91
C TYR A 223 38.28 3.86 -7.01
N PHE A 224 39.16 4.16 -6.06
CA PHE A 224 39.05 5.32 -5.18
C PHE A 224 40.04 6.41 -5.59
N ALA A 225 39.64 7.68 -5.49
CA ALA A 225 40.50 8.84 -5.63
C ALA A 225 40.56 9.60 -4.31
N VAL A 226 41.76 9.90 -3.84
CA VAL A 226 41.98 10.59 -2.55
C VAL A 226 42.87 11.81 -2.79
N ASN A 227 42.40 12.99 -2.37
CA ASN A 227 43.15 14.22 -2.61
C ASN A 227 44.31 14.37 -1.62
N ILE A 228 45.51 14.65 -2.11
CA ILE A 228 46.70 14.86 -1.25
C ILE A 228 46.73 16.22 -0.52
N ARG A 229 45.74 17.10 -0.76
CA ARG A 229 45.71 18.48 -0.25
C ARG A 229 45.03 18.69 1.11
N TYR A 230 44.45 17.68 1.76
CA TYR A 230 43.74 17.86 3.06
C TYR A 230 44.59 18.60 4.12
N HIS A 231 45.86 18.24 4.28
CA HIS A 231 46.77 18.92 5.22
C HIS A 231 47.05 20.39 4.84
N SER A 232 46.98 20.75 3.56
CA SER A 232 47.15 22.13 3.10
C SER A 232 45.90 22.99 3.24
N TRP A 233 44.71 22.36 3.22
CA TRP A 233 43.42 23.03 3.38
C TRP A 233 43.05 23.25 4.86
N PHE A 234 43.31 22.26 5.71
CA PHE A 234 42.83 22.24 7.09
C PHE A 234 43.95 22.20 8.15
N GLY A 235 45.20 22.01 7.74
CA GLY A 235 46.32 21.69 8.64
C GLY A 235 46.43 20.19 8.93
N LYS A 236 47.56 19.74 9.51
CA LYS A 236 47.85 18.30 9.68
C LYS A 236 46.80 17.55 10.52
N PHE A 237 46.41 18.10 11.68
CA PHE A 237 45.46 17.43 12.59
C PHE A 237 44.06 17.31 11.97
N GLU A 238 43.43 18.44 11.69
CA GLU A 238 42.09 18.52 11.11
C GLU A 238 42.02 17.85 9.72
N GLY A 239 43.07 18.00 8.91
CA GLY A 239 43.18 17.37 7.60
C GLY A 239 43.30 15.85 7.66
N THR A 240 43.97 15.28 8.67
CA THR A 240 43.97 13.83 8.90
C THR A 240 42.57 13.34 9.31
N GLN A 241 41.88 14.05 10.21
CA GLN A 241 40.53 13.66 10.64
C GLN A 241 39.50 13.75 9.49
N ALA A 242 39.53 14.83 8.69
CA ALA A 242 38.69 14.98 7.51
C ALA A 242 38.97 13.89 6.45
N LEU A 243 40.24 13.55 6.23
CA LEU A 243 40.67 12.48 5.33
C LEU A 243 40.19 11.10 5.79
N GLU A 244 40.28 10.82 7.09
CA GLU A 244 39.76 9.59 7.71
C GLU A 244 38.25 9.44 7.45
N THR A 245 37.46 10.50 7.65
CA THR A 245 36.03 10.47 7.32
C THR A 245 35.78 10.25 5.84
N ALA A 246 36.52 10.92 4.95
CA ALA A 246 36.36 10.76 3.51
C ALA A 246 36.66 9.31 3.06
N ALA A 247 37.69 8.66 3.61
CA ALA A 247 37.99 7.26 3.32
C ALA A 247 36.84 6.31 3.71
N ALA A 248 36.18 6.55 4.85
CA ALA A 248 34.99 5.77 5.24
C ALA A 248 33.77 6.06 4.36
N HIS A 249 33.57 7.32 3.96
CA HIS A 249 32.51 7.77 3.06
C HIS A 249 32.60 7.05 1.71
N GLU A 250 33.76 7.17 1.06
CA GLU A 250 34.01 6.57 -0.26
C GLU A 250 33.96 5.05 -0.22
N PHE A 251 34.55 4.42 0.80
CA PHE A 251 34.44 2.97 0.95
C PHE A 251 32.98 2.50 1.14
N PHE A 252 32.10 3.32 1.73
CA PHE A 252 30.68 3.00 1.80
C PHE A 252 29.96 3.18 0.45
N HIS A 253 30.37 4.12 -0.41
CA HIS A 253 29.90 4.19 -1.80
C HIS A 253 30.27 2.93 -2.60
N ALA A 254 31.47 2.39 -2.42
CA ALA A 254 31.85 1.12 -3.04
C ALA A 254 30.97 -0.06 -2.59
N ILE A 255 30.58 -0.09 -1.31
CA ILE A 255 29.59 -1.05 -0.79
C ILE A 255 28.23 -0.83 -1.45
N GLN A 256 27.73 0.41 -1.45
CA GLN A 256 26.46 0.80 -2.09
C GLN A 256 26.42 0.37 -3.56
N PHE A 257 27.53 0.48 -4.30
CA PHE A 257 27.63 0.06 -5.71
C PHE A 257 27.63 -1.47 -5.90
N ALA A 258 27.90 -2.26 -4.86
CA ALA A 258 27.73 -3.71 -4.89
C ALA A 258 26.25 -4.13 -4.72
N TYR A 259 25.44 -3.32 -4.02
CA TYR A 259 23.98 -3.48 -3.94
C TYR A 259 23.29 -2.91 -5.18
N ASN A 260 23.36 -1.59 -5.37
CA ASN A 260 22.81 -0.87 -6.51
C ASN A 260 23.38 0.57 -6.62
N ALA A 261 24.27 0.83 -7.57
CA ALA A 261 24.84 2.16 -7.81
C ALA A 261 23.83 3.21 -8.32
N TYR A 262 22.63 2.82 -8.76
CA TYR A 262 21.57 3.72 -9.24
C TYR A 262 20.47 3.99 -8.19
N MET A 263 20.75 3.74 -6.90
CA MET A 263 19.90 4.10 -5.76
C MET A 263 19.59 5.61 -5.66
N TYR A 264 18.67 6.01 -4.77
CA TYR A 264 18.39 7.43 -4.53
C TYR A 264 19.66 8.15 -4.06
N ARG A 265 20.01 9.26 -4.73
CA ARG A 265 21.26 9.99 -4.47
C ARG A 265 21.30 10.62 -3.08
N TRP A 266 20.20 11.18 -2.60
CA TRP A 266 20.12 11.72 -1.25
C TRP A 266 20.43 10.61 -0.20
N PHE A 267 19.87 9.41 -0.39
CA PHE A 267 20.09 8.28 0.50
C PHE A 267 21.53 7.77 0.42
N MET A 268 22.13 7.81 -0.77
CA MET A 268 23.53 7.44 -0.99
C MET A 268 24.47 8.31 -0.14
N GLU A 269 24.38 9.63 -0.26
CA GLU A 269 25.20 10.59 0.49
C GLU A 269 24.88 10.58 2.00
N ALA A 270 23.58 10.56 2.36
CA ALA A 270 23.12 10.53 3.76
C ALA A 270 23.58 9.27 4.50
N SER A 271 23.48 8.09 3.86
CA SER A 271 23.92 6.83 4.48
C SER A 271 25.44 6.66 4.48
N ALA A 272 26.17 7.32 3.57
CA ALA A 272 27.63 7.41 3.67
C ALA A 272 28.07 8.26 4.88
N ARG A 273 27.43 9.42 5.15
CA ARG A 273 27.65 10.19 6.40
C ARG A 273 27.34 9.38 7.66
N TRP A 274 26.28 8.58 7.64
CA TRP A 274 25.99 7.66 8.72
C TRP A 274 27.10 6.60 8.88
N ALA A 275 27.59 6.02 7.80
CA ALA A 275 28.68 5.03 7.84
C ALA A 275 29.97 5.62 8.42
N GLU A 276 30.34 6.87 8.10
CA GLU A 276 31.45 7.59 8.76
C GLU A 276 31.34 7.52 10.29
N SER A 277 30.17 7.84 10.84
CA SER A 277 29.91 7.83 12.29
C SER A 277 30.00 6.45 12.95
N ARG A 278 29.88 5.37 12.16
CA ARG A 278 30.03 3.98 12.63
C ARG A 278 31.47 3.49 12.54
N VAL A 279 32.27 4.05 11.62
CA VAL A 279 33.72 3.76 11.49
C VAL A 279 34.56 4.63 12.43
N PHE A 280 34.17 5.88 12.66
CA PHE A 280 34.88 6.91 13.44
C PHE A 280 33.93 7.54 14.47
N THR A 281 33.81 6.88 15.62
CA THR A 281 32.82 7.20 16.67
C THR A 281 33.25 8.33 17.62
N GLY A 282 34.54 8.69 17.64
CA GLY A 282 35.11 9.62 18.62
C GLY A 282 35.26 9.07 20.04
N GLU A 283 34.97 7.79 20.28
CA GLU A 283 35.05 7.18 21.62
C GLU A 283 36.49 6.81 22.02
N GLY A 284 37.35 6.49 21.05
CA GLY A 284 38.77 6.20 21.26
C GLY A 284 39.60 7.45 21.58
N LEU A 285 40.63 7.28 22.41
CA LEU A 285 41.56 8.38 22.72
C LEU A 285 42.32 8.83 21.46
N GLY A 286 42.02 10.03 20.99
CA GLY A 286 42.60 10.59 19.76
C GLY A 286 41.95 10.08 18.47
N GLU A 287 40.84 9.34 18.57
CA GLU A 287 40.06 8.92 17.42
C GLU A 287 39.25 10.08 16.83
N THR A 288 39.08 10.07 15.51
CA THR A 288 38.17 10.99 14.81
C THR A 288 36.71 10.78 15.22
N ASP A 289 36.01 11.88 15.49
CA ASP A 289 34.58 11.97 15.74
C ASP A 289 33.91 12.48 14.46
N ALA A 290 33.41 11.56 13.62
CA ALA A 290 32.87 11.92 12.31
C ALA A 290 31.67 12.88 12.39
N GLN A 291 30.94 12.90 13.52
CA GLN A 291 29.80 13.80 13.70
C GLN A 291 30.17 15.28 13.52
N ARG A 292 31.42 15.66 13.79
CA ARG A 292 31.90 17.03 13.61
C ARG A 292 31.88 17.46 12.13
N TYR A 293 32.11 16.54 11.21
CA TYR A 293 32.20 16.81 9.77
C TYR A 293 30.83 16.99 9.10
N TYR A 294 29.76 16.41 9.65
CA TYR A 294 28.38 16.67 9.20
C TYR A 294 27.58 17.60 10.12
N SER A 295 28.16 18.11 11.22
CA SER A 295 27.46 19.04 12.14
C SER A 295 26.98 20.31 11.44
N TYR A 296 27.71 20.87 10.47
CA TYR A 296 27.23 22.04 9.72
C TYR A 296 26.08 21.71 8.76
N HIS A 297 26.08 20.50 8.19
CA HIS A 297 24.97 19.99 7.38
C HIS A 297 23.70 19.80 8.22
N LEU A 298 23.84 19.34 9.47
CA LEU A 298 22.73 19.32 10.41
C LEU A 298 22.22 20.73 10.72
N ILE A 299 23.08 21.73 10.92
CA ILE A 299 22.64 23.13 11.09
C ILE A 299 21.83 23.60 9.87
N ASP A 300 22.31 23.35 8.66
CA ASP A 300 21.60 23.72 7.43
C ASP A 300 20.25 22.97 7.29
N TRP A 301 20.21 21.69 7.65
CA TRP A 301 19.00 20.86 7.62
C TRP A 301 17.94 21.30 8.65
N PHE A 302 18.33 21.48 9.91
CA PHE A 302 17.42 21.92 10.98
C PHE A 302 16.96 23.38 10.83
N LEU A 303 17.64 24.19 9.99
CA LEU A 303 17.17 25.51 9.56
C LEU A 303 16.14 25.46 8.41
N HIS A 304 16.13 24.38 7.62
CA HIS A 304 15.26 24.20 6.46
C HIS A 304 14.54 22.83 6.48
N PRO A 305 13.85 22.47 7.58
CA PRO A 305 13.18 21.17 7.69
C PRO A 305 11.96 21.06 6.77
N ASP A 306 11.53 22.18 6.17
CA ASP A 306 10.47 22.31 5.18
C ASP A 306 10.92 21.86 3.77
N LYS A 307 12.19 21.49 3.61
CA LYS A 307 12.73 20.91 2.37
C LYS A 307 12.59 19.40 2.34
N SER A 308 12.50 18.86 1.12
CA SER A 308 12.38 17.42 0.91
C SER A 308 13.64 16.69 1.37
N LEU A 309 13.47 15.51 1.99
CA LEU A 309 14.56 14.56 2.20
C LEU A 309 15.35 14.24 0.93
N GLU A 310 14.71 14.32 -0.25
CA GLU A 310 15.32 14.08 -1.57
C GLU A 310 16.05 15.29 -2.17
N LEU A 311 16.00 16.47 -1.53
CA LEU A 311 16.67 17.68 -2.03
C LEU A 311 18.18 17.45 -2.14
N PHE A 312 18.68 17.45 -3.37
CA PHE A 312 20.10 17.29 -3.69
C PHE A 312 20.65 18.64 -4.17
N ASN A 313 21.46 19.31 -3.34
CA ASN A 313 21.97 20.66 -3.62
C ASN A 313 23.42 20.90 -3.17
N GLY A 314 24.18 19.84 -2.88
CA GLY A 314 25.53 19.87 -2.31
C GLY A 314 25.56 20.06 -0.80
N ARG A 315 24.42 19.96 -0.09
CA ARG A 315 24.31 20.21 1.35
C ARG A 315 23.19 19.44 2.04
N HIS A 316 21.95 19.59 1.57
CA HIS A 316 20.78 19.09 2.28
C HIS A 316 20.78 17.56 2.33
N GLU A 317 21.24 16.91 1.26
CA GLU A 317 21.42 15.46 1.17
C GLU A 317 22.38 14.90 2.25
N TYR A 318 23.44 15.63 2.61
CA TYR A 318 24.32 15.26 3.71
C TYR A 318 23.67 15.51 5.08
N GLY A 319 22.80 16.52 5.18
CA GLY A 319 21.99 16.81 6.36
C GLY A 319 20.93 15.76 6.64
N SER A 320 20.36 15.15 5.58
CA SER A 320 19.43 14.02 5.64
C SER A 320 20.01 12.76 6.31
N VAL A 321 21.31 12.76 6.68
CA VAL A 321 21.89 11.80 7.64
C VAL A 321 21.08 11.70 8.93
N ILE A 322 20.39 12.78 9.35
CA ILE A 322 19.52 12.76 10.53
C ILE A 322 18.36 11.76 10.42
N PHE A 323 17.80 11.55 9.22
CA PHE A 323 16.80 10.51 8.97
C PHE A 323 17.40 9.10 9.05
N ILE A 324 18.64 8.94 8.56
CA ILE A 324 19.37 7.67 8.63
C ILE A 324 19.71 7.31 10.09
N LEU A 325 20.13 8.31 10.89
CA LEU A 325 20.37 8.20 12.33
C LEU A 325 19.08 7.86 13.09
N TYR A 326 17.96 8.51 12.78
CA TYR A 326 16.64 8.18 13.32
C TYR A 326 16.29 6.69 13.10
N LEU A 327 16.41 6.20 11.86
CA LEU A 327 16.12 4.79 11.54
C LEU A 327 17.06 3.83 12.26
N SER A 328 18.37 4.15 12.27
CA SER A 328 19.42 3.35 12.91
C SER A 328 19.27 3.29 14.43
N GLU A 329 18.88 4.38 15.10
CA GLU A 329 18.65 4.37 16.55
C GLU A 329 17.33 3.68 16.92
N LYS A 330 16.26 3.89 16.15
CA LYS A 330 14.94 3.27 16.40
C LYS A 330 14.92 1.75 16.14
N TYR A 331 15.61 1.29 15.10
CA TYR A 331 15.54 -0.10 14.63
C TYR A 331 16.86 -0.88 14.64
N GLY A 332 17.96 -0.23 15.02
CA GLY A 332 19.32 -0.78 14.92
C GLY A 332 19.92 -0.62 13.53
N ASP A 333 21.26 -0.53 13.46
CA ASP A 333 22.05 -0.29 12.25
C ASP A 333 21.70 -1.19 11.05
N GLY A 334 21.26 -2.43 11.30
CA GLY A 334 20.91 -3.40 10.27
C GLY A 334 19.80 -2.95 9.30
N ILE A 335 18.94 -2.01 9.71
CA ILE A 335 17.88 -1.49 8.83
C ILE A 335 18.43 -0.82 7.57
N ILE A 336 19.63 -0.23 7.63
CA ILE A 336 20.27 0.39 6.46
C ILE A 336 20.68 -0.68 5.44
N GLY A 337 21.12 -1.85 5.90
CA GLY A 337 21.34 -3.03 5.05
C GLY A 337 20.06 -3.53 4.39
N GLU A 338 18.96 -3.64 5.14
CA GLU A 338 17.66 -4.05 4.58
C GLU A 338 17.14 -3.09 3.51
N ILE A 339 17.38 -1.78 3.66
CA ILE A 339 17.00 -0.76 2.66
C ILE A 339 17.84 -0.90 1.38
N LEU A 340 19.16 -1.12 1.52
CA LEU A 340 20.05 -1.40 0.39
C LEU A 340 19.67 -2.70 -0.33
N GLU A 341 19.31 -3.75 0.42
CA GLU A 341 18.78 -5.00 -0.14
C GLU A 341 17.45 -4.78 -0.87
N ALA A 342 16.53 -3.98 -0.32
CA ALA A 342 15.26 -3.65 -0.98
C ALA A 342 15.46 -2.88 -2.30
N MET A 343 16.51 -2.06 -2.42
CA MET A 343 16.87 -1.34 -3.65
C MET A 343 17.64 -2.19 -4.67
N THR A 344 18.05 -3.40 -4.31
CA THR A 344 18.92 -4.26 -5.13
C THR A 344 18.27 -4.73 -6.44
N PRO A 345 16.96 -5.08 -6.53
CA PRO A 345 16.32 -5.45 -7.80
C PRO A 345 16.07 -4.22 -8.71
N ALA A 346 15.57 -3.14 -8.12
CA ALA A 346 15.24 -1.88 -8.77
C ALA A 346 15.01 -0.81 -7.69
N VAL A 347 15.24 0.46 -8.05
CA VAL A 347 14.61 1.60 -7.35
C VAL A 347 13.22 1.80 -7.92
N TYR A 348 12.23 1.92 -7.03
CA TYR A 348 10.85 2.21 -7.36
C TYR A 348 10.53 3.69 -7.09
N ARG A 349 9.35 4.16 -7.52
CA ARG A 349 8.87 5.49 -7.12
C ARG A 349 8.34 5.47 -5.68
N ASP A 350 7.97 6.64 -5.18
CA ASP A 350 7.10 6.81 -4.02
C ASP A 350 7.64 6.14 -2.73
N PHE A 351 8.97 6.13 -2.56
CA PHE A 351 9.70 5.47 -1.47
C PHE A 351 9.35 3.97 -1.29
N MET A 352 8.84 3.27 -2.32
CA MET A 352 8.35 1.89 -2.19
C MET A 352 9.42 0.87 -1.75
N ASN A 353 10.72 1.16 -1.92
CA ASN A 353 11.79 0.33 -1.35
C ASN A 353 11.84 0.42 0.20
N PHE A 354 11.52 1.58 0.80
CA PHE A 354 11.43 1.74 2.25
C PHE A 354 10.17 1.07 2.82
N ARG A 355 9.07 1.09 2.06
CA ARG A 355 7.80 0.47 2.45
C ARG A 355 7.98 -0.99 2.84
N GLU A 356 8.65 -1.81 2.03
CA GLU A 356 8.86 -3.24 2.34
C GLU A 356 9.60 -3.43 3.69
N VAL A 357 10.58 -2.57 3.99
CA VAL A 357 11.37 -2.61 5.21
C VAL A 357 10.55 -2.23 6.45
N PHE A 358 9.61 -1.27 6.30
CA PHE A 358 8.72 -0.83 7.38
C PHE A 358 7.50 -1.75 7.59
N GLU A 359 6.94 -2.35 6.53
CA GLU A 359 5.86 -3.33 6.64
C GLU A 359 6.28 -4.54 7.50
N ARG A 360 7.51 -5.04 7.30
CA ARG A 360 8.13 -6.10 8.14
C ARG A 360 8.20 -5.72 9.64
N ARG A 361 8.13 -4.43 9.96
CA ARG A 361 8.18 -3.84 11.32
C ARG A 361 6.82 -3.40 11.85
N ASN A 362 5.72 -3.67 11.13
CA ASN A 362 4.38 -3.16 11.42
C ASN A 362 4.31 -1.62 11.47
N SER A 363 4.96 -0.96 10.51
CA SER A 363 4.95 0.50 10.32
C SER A 363 4.83 0.86 8.84
N SER A 364 4.72 2.16 8.55
CA SER A 364 4.64 2.73 7.20
C SER A 364 5.56 3.96 7.08
N ILE A 365 5.96 4.32 5.85
CA ILE A 365 6.79 5.51 5.60
C ILE A 365 6.15 6.79 6.16
N ALA A 366 4.82 6.92 6.03
CA ALA A 366 4.04 8.04 6.58
C ALA A 366 4.13 8.14 8.11
N ARG A 367 4.08 6.99 8.81
CA ARG A 367 4.26 6.93 10.26
C ARG A 367 5.70 7.25 10.66
N GLU A 368 6.68 6.66 9.97
CA GLU A 368 8.09 6.89 10.26
C GLU A 368 8.49 8.34 10.05
N PHE A 369 7.94 9.00 9.03
CA PHE A 369 8.22 10.42 8.79
C PHE A 369 7.58 11.35 9.84
N LYS A 370 6.32 11.10 10.25
CA LYS A 370 5.70 11.83 11.37
C LYS A 370 6.44 11.64 12.70
N GLU A 371 6.92 10.43 12.98
CA GLU A 371 7.68 10.17 14.22
C GLU A 371 9.09 10.78 14.13
N PHE A 372 9.74 10.76 12.96
CA PHE A 372 11.00 11.47 12.71
C PHE A 372 10.88 12.99 12.94
N THR A 373 9.83 13.65 12.44
CA THR A 373 9.64 15.09 12.62
C THR A 373 9.33 15.44 14.09
N LEU A 374 8.69 14.54 14.83
CA LEU A 374 8.57 14.64 16.29
C LEU A 374 9.92 14.52 17.02
N TRP A 375 10.80 13.58 16.63
CA TRP A 375 12.15 13.49 17.22
C TRP A 375 12.96 14.77 16.97
N ASN A 376 12.81 15.38 15.79
CA ASN A 376 13.44 16.66 15.45
C ASN A 376 12.88 17.86 16.23
N ALA A 377 11.62 17.81 16.68
CA ALA A 377 11.08 18.81 17.60
C ALA A 377 11.76 18.77 18.97
N LEU A 378 12.29 17.61 19.37
CA LEU A 378 12.87 17.32 20.69
C LEU A 378 14.41 17.43 20.73
N THR A 379 15.03 18.10 19.75
CA THR A 379 16.49 18.34 19.75
C THR A 379 16.91 19.66 20.42
N GLY A 380 18.19 19.75 20.77
CA GLY A 380 18.82 20.94 21.32
C GLY A 380 18.17 21.39 22.64
N GLY A 381 17.63 22.61 22.67
CA GLY A 381 16.97 23.18 23.85
C GLY A 381 15.74 22.43 24.34
N ARG A 382 15.12 21.56 23.53
CA ARG A 382 13.97 20.72 23.91
C ARG A 382 14.34 19.29 24.34
N TYR A 383 15.60 18.90 24.22
CA TYR A 383 16.10 17.55 24.53
C TYR A 383 15.95 17.14 26.01
N GLY A 384 15.77 18.10 26.92
CA GLY A 384 15.53 17.80 28.33
C GLY A 384 14.13 17.25 28.64
N LEU A 385 13.16 17.46 27.74
CA LEU A 385 11.75 17.14 27.96
C LEU A 385 11.52 15.63 28.00
N LYS A 386 10.71 15.15 28.95
CA LYS A 386 10.31 13.73 29.01
C LYS A 386 8.89 13.54 28.53
N ILE A 387 8.68 12.56 27.65
CA ILE A 387 7.37 12.33 27.04
C ILE A 387 6.49 11.56 28.03
N GLU A 388 5.39 12.16 28.47
CA GLU A 388 4.42 11.51 29.34
C GLU A 388 3.47 10.66 28.51
N GLU A 389 3.67 9.34 28.56
CA GLU A 389 2.80 8.37 27.89
C GLU A 389 1.45 8.25 28.62
N SER A 390 0.41 7.77 27.93
CA SER A 390 -0.93 7.55 28.52
C SER A 390 -0.97 6.54 29.69
N SER A 391 0.15 5.84 29.92
CA SER A 391 0.40 4.98 31.09
C SER A 391 0.86 5.75 32.34
N GLY A 392 1.17 7.05 32.23
CA GLY A 392 1.84 7.86 33.25
C GLY A 392 3.36 7.67 33.31
N VAL A 393 3.95 6.94 32.34
CA VAL A 393 5.41 6.76 32.26
C VAL A 393 6.04 7.94 31.52
N ARG A 394 7.01 8.60 32.16
CA ARG A 394 7.89 9.58 31.53
C ARG A 394 8.98 8.84 30.73
N SER A 395 9.06 9.11 29.43
CA SER A 395 9.71 8.26 28.43
C SER A 395 10.67 9.07 27.54
N ASP A 396 11.78 8.45 27.16
CA ASP A 396 12.77 8.99 26.21
C ASP A 396 12.59 8.45 24.78
N ARG A 397 11.47 7.76 24.52
CA ARG A 397 11.19 7.06 23.27
C ARG A 397 11.34 7.88 21.98
N TYR A 398 11.17 9.20 22.04
CA TYR A 398 11.24 10.11 20.90
C TYR A 398 12.52 10.96 20.84
N HIS A 399 13.63 10.48 21.42
CA HIS A 399 14.90 11.21 21.50
C HIS A 399 16.06 10.46 20.86
N TYR A 400 16.87 11.20 20.09
CA TYR A 400 18.18 10.76 19.63
C TYR A 400 19.17 10.65 20.81
N SER A 401 20.04 9.65 20.79
CA SER A 401 21.12 9.44 21.77
C SER A 401 22.04 10.66 21.94
N ARG A 402 22.32 11.38 20.84
CA ARG A 402 23.09 12.64 20.79
C ARG A 402 22.20 13.88 20.55
N GLY A 403 20.89 13.80 20.82
CA GLY A 403 19.93 14.87 20.52
C GLY A 403 20.19 16.22 21.20
N ALA A 404 20.95 16.23 22.30
CA ALA A 404 21.45 17.45 22.95
C ALA A 404 22.48 18.22 22.11
N GLU A 405 23.23 17.52 21.24
CA GLU A 405 24.24 18.10 20.35
C GLU A 405 23.63 18.57 19.02
N TYR A 406 22.43 18.10 18.68
CA TYR A 406 21.73 18.49 17.46
C TYR A 406 21.08 19.87 17.62
N PRO A 407 21.05 20.70 16.56
CA PRO A 407 20.35 21.99 16.61
C PRO A 407 18.87 21.79 16.93
N SER A 408 18.26 22.71 17.68
CA SER A 408 16.80 22.77 17.76
C SER A 408 16.23 23.16 16.40
N VAL A 409 15.16 22.48 15.98
CA VAL A 409 14.48 22.77 14.71
C VAL A 409 13.98 24.21 14.64
N ALA A 410 14.20 24.84 13.48
CA ALA A 410 13.79 26.21 13.24
C ALA A 410 12.27 26.36 13.20
N ILE A 411 11.79 27.38 13.90
CA ILE A 411 10.41 27.86 13.83
C ILE A 411 10.51 29.30 13.35
N PHE A 412 9.86 29.61 12.22
CA PHE A 412 9.89 30.94 11.64
C PHE A 412 9.11 31.91 12.53
N GLU A 413 9.52 33.18 12.61
CA GLU A 413 8.85 34.18 13.45
C GLU A 413 7.36 34.36 13.10
N SER A 414 7.01 34.21 11.82
CA SER A 414 5.62 34.22 11.33
C SER A 414 4.77 33.04 11.81
N ASP A 415 5.40 31.97 12.29
CA ASP A 415 4.79 30.74 12.77
C ASP A 415 4.84 30.63 14.31
N VAL A 416 5.13 31.74 15.02
CA VAL A 416 5.05 31.85 16.49
C VAL A 416 3.89 32.77 16.89
N HIS A 417 2.92 32.23 17.62
CA HIS A 417 1.68 32.93 17.95
C HIS A 417 1.43 33.01 19.45
N SER A 418 1.13 34.23 19.94
CA SER A 418 0.67 34.51 21.32
C SER A 418 -0.72 35.14 21.39
N ASP A 419 -1.26 35.55 20.24
CA ASP A 419 -2.52 36.27 20.10
C ASP A 419 -3.51 35.42 19.31
N TYR A 420 -4.77 35.40 19.75
CA TYR A 420 -5.80 34.50 19.24
C TYR A 420 -7.12 35.23 18.98
N PRO A 421 -7.90 34.82 17.97
CA PRO A 421 -7.61 33.71 17.05
C PRO A 421 -6.57 34.06 15.98
N VAL A 422 -5.97 33.02 15.40
CA VAL A 422 -5.05 33.10 14.26
C VAL A 422 -5.46 32.12 13.16
N LYS A 423 -5.24 32.49 11.90
CA LYS A 423 -5.35 31.63 10.73
C LYS A 423 -4.26 31.96 9.73
N VAL A 424 -3.54 30.95 9.26
CA VAL A 424 -2.45 31.08 8.28
C VAL A 424 -2.64 30.02 7.21
N THR A 425 -2.53 30.43 5.94
CA THR A 425 -2.53 29.52 4.79
C THR A 425 -1.15 29.53 4.17
N PHE A 426 -0.49 28.37 4.16
CA PHE A 426 0.72 28.18 3.41
C PHE A 426 0.37 27.98 1.93
N THR A 427 0.96 28.81 1.08
CA THR A 427 0.88 28.65 -0.37
C THR A 427 1.87 27.58 -0.84
N ARG A 428 1.82 27.22 -2.12
CA ARG A 428 2.78 26.31 -2.78
C ARG A 428 4.27 26.70 -2.68
N GLN A 429 4.59 27.91 -2.22
CA GLN A 429 5.96 28.40 -2.03
C GLN A 429 6.38 28.43 -0.55
N THR A 430 5.47 28.11 0.37
CA THR A 430 5.67 28.21 1.83
C THR A 430 5.19 26.98 2.59
N SER A 431 4.42 26.10 1.93
CA SER A 431 4.17 24.73 2.37
C SER A 431 5.49 23.94 2.35
N PRO A 432 5.64 22.93 3.22
CA PRO A 432 6.77 22.03 3.11
C PRO A 432 6.71 21.22 1.81
N GLU A 433 7.87 21.01 1.21
CA GLU A 433 8.10 20.14 0.05
C GLU A 433 7.72 18.68 0.38
N HIS A 434 7.63 17.82 -0.65
CA HIS A 434 7.35 16.40 -0.48
C HIS A 434 8.31 15.78 0.54
N MET A 435 7.80 15.03 1.52
CA MET A 435 8.64 14.50 2.62
C MET A 435 9.47 15.60 3.36
N GLY A 436 8.89 16.79 3.53
CA GLY A 436 9.36 17.88 4.37
C GLY A 436 8.36 18.24 5.48
N ALA A 437 8.76 19.09 6.44
CA ALA A 437 7.92 19.47 7.58
C ALA A 437 8.06 20.93 8.06
N ARG A 438 6.93 21.51 8.50
CA ARG A 438 6.80 22.88 9.00
C ARG A 438 6.34 22.87 10.45
N TYR A 439 7.00 23.66 11.29
CA TYR A 439 6.77 23.72 12.74
C TYR A 439 6.13 25.05 13.10
N VAL A 440 5.06 25.00 13.90
CA VAL A 440 4.27 26.17 14.32
C VAL A 440 4.13 26.16 15.83
N ARG A 441 4.43 27.29 16.48
CA ARG A 441 4.49 27.43 17.94
C ARG A 441 3.34 28.29 18.46
N PHE A 442 2.63 27.78 19.45
CA PHE A 442 1.52 28.44 20.12
C PHE A 442 1.88 28.68 21.59
N LEU A 443 1.75 29.93 22.04
CA LEU A 443 2.07 30.39 23.39
C LEU A 443 0.80 30.94 24.07
N PRO A 444 0.55 30.63 25.35
CA PRO A 444 -0.71 30.96 25.99
C PRO A 444 -0.91 32.48 26.15
N PRO A 445 -2.10 33.00 25.81
CA PRO A 445 -2.43 34.39 26.07
C PRO A 445 -2.58 34.63 27.58
N PRO A 446 -2.30 35.84 28.10
CA PRO A 446 -2.39 36.11 29.53
C PRO A 446 -3.75 35.78 30.15
N GLY A 447 -3.74 35.04 31.26
CA GLY A 447 -4.88 34.90 32.18
C GLY A 447 -5.52 33.50 32.24
N GLY A 448 -4.77 32.53 32.81
CA GLY A 448 -5.28 31.24 33.31
C GLY A 448 -5.60 30.18 32.25
N ALA A 449 -5.71 28.93 32.69
CA ALA A 449 -5.97 27.75 31.88
C ALA A 449 -7.19 27.90 30.93
N ARG A 450 -6.99 27.54 29.66
CA ARG A 450 -8.01 27.55 28.60
C ARG A 450 -7.96 26.25 27.80
N THR A 451 -8.92 26.10 26.88
CA THR A 451 -8.89 25.08 25.84
C THR A 451 -8.47 25.73 24.52
N LEU A 452 -7.28 25.37 24.03
CA LEU A 452 -6.81 25.74 22.69
C LEU A 452 -7.38 24.74 21.68
N SER A 453 -8.06 25.22 20.66
CA SER A 453 -8.45 24.44 19.49
C SER A 453 -7.49 24.72 18.35
N ILE A 454 -6.98 23.68 17.69
CA ILE A 454 -6.10 23.78 16.51
C ILE A 454 -6.74 22.97 15.38
N ARG A 455 -7.07 23.62 14.27
CA ARG A 455 -7.56 23.01 13.02
C ARG A 455 -6.48 23.07 11.94
N ILE A 456 -6.40 22.02 11.13
CA ILE A 456 -5.70 21.96 9.86
C ILE A 456 -6.71 21.76 8.72
N ASP A 457 -6.35 22.20 7.52
CA ASP A 457 -7.19 22.21 6.33
C ASP A 457 -6.25 22.19 5.12
N GLY A 458 -6.00 20.99 4.58
CA GLY A 458 -5.08 20.73 3.46
C GLY A 458 -5.80 20.53 2.13
N ASP A 459 -5.07 20.51 1.02
CA ASP A 459 -5.64 20.22 -0.31
C ASP A 459 -6.42 18.88 -0.32
N ASP A 460 -7.61 18.88 -0.94
CA ASP A 460 -8.45 17.70 -1.13
C ASP A 460 -7.72 16.60 -1.93
N VAL A 461 -7.78 15.35 -1.43
CA VAL A 461 -7.19 14.17 -2.08
C VAL A 461 -8.10 13.64 -3.19
N THR A 462 -7.55 13.50 -4.39
CA THR A 462 -8.28 13.07 -5.59
C THR A 462 -8.58 11.57 -5.59
N ASP A 463 -9.51 11.12 -6.43
CA ASP A 463 -9.88 9.70 -6.54
C ASP A 463 -8.69 8.79 -6.92
N ASP A 464 -7.72 9.30 -7.70
CA ASP A 464 -6.53 8.55 -8.09
C ASP A 464 -5.51 8.43 -6.92
N GLU A 465 -5.36 9.49 -6.12
CA GLU A 465 -4.45 9.55 -4.96
C GLU A 465 -5.00 8.78 -3.75
N LEU A 466 -6.32 8.63 -3.62
CA LEU A 466 -6.94 7.85 -2.55
C LEU A 466 -6.40 6.41 -2.45
N GLY A 467 -5.97 5.82 -3.57
CA GLY A 467 -5.30 4.52 -3.55
C GLY A 467 -3.97 4.52 -2.79
N LEU A 468 -3.18 5.59 -2.90
CA LEU A 468 -1.91 5.75 -2.19
C LEU A 468 -2.14 6.07 -0.72
N LEU A 469 -3.09 6.95 -0.42
CA LEU A 469 -3.46 7.30 0.95
C LEU A 469 -4.03 6.10 1.71
N TYR A 470 -4.97 5.38 1.11
CA TYR A 470 -5.62 4.22 1.72
C TYR A 470 -4.64 3.08 2.00
N ASN A 471 -3.78 2.72 1.04
CA ASN A 471 -2.90 1.57 1.20
C ASN A 471 -1.59 1.89 1.94
N PHE A 472 -1.09 3.13 1.88
CA PHE A 472 0.28 3.47 2.30
C PHE A 472 0.39 4.70 3.23
N GLY A 473 -0.69 5.46 3.43
CA GLY A 473 -0.67 6.73 4.16
C GLY A 473 0.03 7.88 3.43
N LEU A 474 0.22 7.73 2.11
CA LEU A 474 0.90 8.68 1.24
C LEU A 474 -0.10 9.61 0.53
N SER A 475 0.34 10.73 -0.03
CA SER A 475 -0.52 11.70 -0.73
C SER A 475 -1.58 12.34 0.18
N GLY A 476 -1.14 12.83 1.34
CA GLY A 476 -1.95 13.55 2.31
C GLY A 476 -1.08 14.31 3.32
N TRP A 477 -1.68 14.78 4.40
CA TRP A 477 -0.99 15.59 5.41
C TRP A 477 -0.84 14.86 6.75
N GLY A 478 0.35 14.96 7.35
CA GLY A 478 0.63 14.55 8.72
C GLY A 478 0.63 15.76 9.65
N ALA A 479 0.04 15.63 10.84
CA ALA A 479 -0.04 16.74 11.80
C ALA A 479 0.16 16.25 13.25
N MET A 480 1.42 16.21 13.68
CA MET A 480 1.77 15.88 15.07
C MET A 480 1.63 17.13 15.95
N VAL A 481 1.29 16.93 17.23
CA VAL A 481 1.08 17.98 18.21
C VAL A 481 1.83 17.65 19.50
N LEU A 482 2.83 18.46 19.83
CA LEU A 482 3.60 18.37 21.07
C LEU A 482 3.10 19.43 22.06
N GLN A 483 2.59 19.01 23.21
CA GLN A 483 2.12 19.87 24.30
C GLN A 483 3.19 19.88 25.39
N ILE A 484 3.77 21.02 25.72
CA ILE A 484 4.94 21.13 26.60
C ILE A 484 4.54 21.79 27.94
N ASP A 485 4.97 21.17 29.02
CA ASP A 485 4.95 21.69 30.40
C ASP A 485 6.42 21.93 30.80
N TRP A 486 6.82 23.21 30.81
CA TRP A 486 8.21 23.58 31.08
C TRP A 486 8.52 23.56 32.58
N ASP A 487 7.52 23.67 33.45
CA ASP A 487 7.66 23.63 34.91
C ASP A 487 7.96 22.20 35.41
N GLU A 488 7.32 21.17 34.84
CA GLU A 488 7.60 19.74 35.12
C GLU A 488 8.69 19.14 34.22
N GLY A 489 9.09 19.83 33.16
CA GLY A 489 10.06 19.35 32.17
C GLY A 489 9.52 18.17 31.36
N THR A 490 8.24 18.18 31.03
CA THR A 490 7.54 17.11 30.31
C THR A 490 6.87 17.61 29.04
N ALA A 491 6.48 16.66 28.19
CA ALA A 491 5.57 16.93 27.09
C ALA A 491 4.65 15.74 26.83
N SER A 492 3.45 15.98 26.32
CA SER A 492 2.58 14.95 25.76
C SER A 492 2.48 15.09 24.24
N VAL A 493 2.15 13.99 23.56
CA VAL A 493 2.12 13.90 22.09
C VAL A 493 0.74 13.44 21.65
N ASP A 494 0.16 14.20 20.74
CA ASP A 494 -1.10 13.93 20.06
C ASP A 494 -0.91 14.00 18.53
N GLU A 495 -1.91 13.52 17.78
CA GLU A 495 -1.99 13.67 16.33
C GLU A 495 -3.35 14.23 15.90
N ILE A 496 -3.35 15.21 14.99
CA ILE A 496 -4.53 15.59 14.22
C ILE A 496 -4.59 14.66 13.01
N ILE A 497 -5.47 13.66 13.06
CA ILE A 497 -5.69 12.72 11.95
C ILE A 497 -6.73 13.34 10.99
N PRO A 498 -6.34 13.79 9.78
CA PRO A 498 -7.28 14.45 8.89
C PRO A 498 -8.34 13.49 8.31
N PHE A 499 -9.46 14.04 7.84
CA PHE A 499 -10.44 13.32 7.04
C PHE A 499 -9.87 12.98 5.66
N PHE A 500 -10.05 11.72 5.23
CA PHE A 500 -9.47 11.15 4.01
C PHE A 500 -9.50 12.04 2.77
N ARG A 501 -10.67 12.58 2.40
CA ARG A 501 -10.83 13.39 1.20
C ARG A 501 -10.46 14.85 1.45
N SER A 502 -11.11 15.51 2.40
CA SER A 502 -10.95 16.96 2.58
C SER A 502 -9.68 17.40 3.31
N GLN A 503 -8.85 16.46 3.79
CA GLN A 503 -7.64 16.70 4.59
C GLN A 503 -7.82 17.64 5.80
N GLU A 504 -9.06 17.87 6.23
CA GLU A 504 -9.41 18.65 7.41
C GLU A 504 -9.23 17.83 8.68
N GLY A 505 -8.77 18.46 9.76
CA GLY A 505 -8.80 17.86 11.08
C GLY A 505 -8.63 18.89 12.19
N GLN A 506 -9.09 18.59 13.39
CA GLN A 506 -8.97 19.46 14.55
C GLN A 506 -8.73 18.67 15.84
N ILE A 507 -7.95 19.27 16.75
CA ILE A 507 -7.79 18.84 18.14
C ILE A 507 -8.16 19.97 19.11
N ASN A 508 -8.54 19.59 20.34
CA ASN A 508 -8.80 20.53 21.43
C ASN A 508 -7.91 20.15 22.62
N ILE A 509 -7.05 21.07 23.04
CA ILE A 509 -6.01 20.90 24.07
C ILE A 509 -6.46 21.65 25.32
N ALA A 510 -6.72 20.93 26.41
CA ALA A 510 -7.07 21.52 27.70
C ALA A 510 -5.80 21.93 28.48
N GLY A 511 -5.94 22.88 29.40
CA GLY A 511 -4.82 23.32 30.24
C GLY A 511 -3.83 24.24 29.53
N PHE A 512 -4.20 24.84 28.40
CA PHE A 512 -3.33 25.80 27.71
C PHE A 512 -3.20 27.07 28.57
N GLY A 513 -1.97 27.34 29.02
CA GLY A 513 -1.62 28.39 29.98
C GLY A 513 -1.58 27.97 31.46
N ASP A 514 -1.92 26.71 31.78
CA ASP A 514 -1.72 26.03 33.07
C ASP A 514 -2.33 24.61 32.96
N PRO A 515 -1.54 23.51 32.89
CA PRO A 515 -0.07 23.45 32.97
C PRO A 515 0.67 23.54 31.61
N ILE A 516 -0.03 23.59 30.47
CA ILE A 516 0.61 23.57 29.15
C ILE A 516 1.10 24.97 28.74
N ASP A 517 2.42 25.18 28.81
CA ASP A 517 3.11 26.44 28.51
C ASP A 517 3.32 26.71 27.03
N GLU A 518 3.41 25.66 26.21
CA GLU A 518 3.73 25.75 24.79
C GLU A 518 3.08 24.59 24.04
N VAL A 519 2.53 24.85 22.85
CA VAL A 519 2.10 23.79 21.93
C VAL A 519 2.83 23.97 20.61
N ILE A 520 3.39 22.88 20.08
CA ILE A 520 4.01 22.84 18.76
C ILE A 520 3.18 21.95 17.85
N LEU A 521 2.65 22.52 16.78
CA LEU A 521 2.06 21.80 15.66
C LEU A 521 3.15 21.53 14.61
N ILE A 522 3.26 20.28 14.16
CA ILE A 522 4.24 19.83 13.17
C ILE A 522 3.47 19.33 11.95
N LEU A 523 3.41 20.15 10.91
CA LEU A 523 2.76 19.83 9.63
C LEU A 523 3.77 19.17 8.71
N SER A 524 3.49 17.94 8.27
CA SER A 524 4.36 17.15 7.40
C SER A 524 3.64 16.88 6.07
N ASN A 525 4.29 17.15 4.95
CA ASN A 525 3.77 16.74 3.64
C ASN A 525 4.10 15.26 3.43
N LEU A 526 3.07 14.42 3.36
CA LEU A 526 3.21 12.97 3.17
C LEU A 526 2.92 12.55 1.72
N ASP A 527 2.71 13.49 0.80
CA ASP A 527 2.87 13.18 -0.61
C ASP A 527 4.36 12.90 -0.91
N PRO A 528 4.70 11.78 -1.57
CA PRO A 528 6.08 11.42 -1.86
C PRO A 528 6.58 12.01 -3.20
N THR A 529 5.78 12.81 -3.89
CA THR A 529 6.04 13.30 -5.26
C THR A 529 5.62 14.75 -5.54
N TYR A 530 4.80 15.37 -4.68
CA TYR A 530 4.10 16.62 -4.99
C TYR A 530 4.45 17.76 -4.02
N ASP A 531 5.32 18.66 -4.48
CA ASP A 531 5.74 19.89 -3.76
C ASP A 531 4.67 21.00 -3.77
N LEU A 532 3.57 20.81 -4.50
CA LEU A 532 2.61 21.87 -4.81
C LEU A 532 1.29 21.75 -4.01
N GLY A 533 1.29 20.96 -2.95
CA GLY A 533 0.19 20.93 -1.98
C GLY A 533 0.08 22.25 -1.21
N THR A 534 -1.14 22.65 -0.86
CA THR A 534 -1.40 23.73 0.09
C THR A 534 -1.98 23.19 1.39
N ILE A 535 -1.68 23.87 2.49
CA ILE A 535 -2.26 23.59 3.80
C ILE A 535 -2.42 24.89 4.58
N SER A 536 -3.50 24.96 5.34
CA SER A 536 -3.71 26.02 6.32
C SER A 536 -3.87 25.45 7.72
N TYR A 537 -3.53 26.27 8.72
CA TYR A 537 -3.89 26.03 10.09
C TYR A 537 -4.65 27.23 10.65
N ALA A 538 -5.51 26.95 11.63
CA ALA A 538 -6.17 27.96 12.43
C ALA A 538 -6.17 27.54 13.90
N ALA A 539 -5.99 28.50 14.79
CA ALA A 539 -5.96 28.25 16.23
C ALA A 539 -6.72 29.33 17.00
N GLY A 540 -7.45 28.91 18.03
CA GLY A 540 -8.29 29.80 18.82
C GLY A 540 -8.71 29.18 20.15
N MET A 541 -9.22 30.01 21.07
CA MET A 541 -9.79 29.51 22.33
C MET A 541 -11.20 28.97 22.07
N GLN A 542 -11.52 27.77 22.56
CA GLN A 542 -12.80 27.11 22.26
C GLN A 542 -14.03 27.94 22.75
N PRO A 543 -14.87 28.47 21.85
CA PRO A 543 -16.07 29.23 22.19
C PRO A 543 -17.24 28.31 22.57
N GLN A 544 -18.06 28.72 23.54
CA GLN A 544 -19.21 27.94 24.04
C GLN A 544 -20.45 28.07 23.13
N ILE A 545 -20.32 27.81 21.83
CA ILE A 545 -21.46 27.84 20.89
C ILE A 545 -22.32 26.58 21.12
N ARG A 546 -23.60 26.78 21.49
CA ARG A 546 -24.55 25.71 21.81
C ARG A 546 -25.75 25.71 20.86
N PRO A 547 -25.94 24.66 20.06
CA PRO A 547 -27.18 24.45 19.32
C PRO A 547 -28.34 24.01 20.23
N SER A 548 -29.59 24.12 19.76
CA SER A 548 -30.80 23.82 20.56
C SER A 548 -31.35 22.40 20.33
N SER A 549 -31.33 21.92 19.08
CA SER A 549 -31.85 20.59 18.72
C SER A 549 -31.40 20.13 17.32
N LEU A 550 -31.36 18.81 17.13
CA LEU A 550 -31.18 18.11 15.87
C LEU A 550 -32.29 17.06 15.71
N LEU A 551 -32.93 17.03 14.55
CA LEU A 551 -33.88 16.01 14.13
C LEU A 551 -33.38 15.40 12.82
N VAL A 552 -33.34 14.07 12.77
CA VAL A 552 -32.92 13.30 11.60
C VAL A 552 -33.94 12.20 11.36
N ALA A 553 -34.44 12.11 10.13
CA ALA A 553 -35.46 11.14 9.73
C ALA A 553 -35.34 10.85 8.22
N PRO A 554 -35.68 9.63 7.76
CA PRO A 554 -35.76 9.37 6.33
C PRO A 554 -36.96 10.11 5.71
N ASP A 555 -36.87 10.37 4.41
CA ASP A 555 -38.01 10.84 3.61
C ASP A 555 -38.70 9.70 2.84
N LYS A 556 -39.69 10.09 2.02
CA LYS A 556 -40.51 9.18 1.20
C LYS A 556 -39.81 8.69 -0.07
N ASP A 557 -38.70 9.32 -0.45
CA ASP A 557 -37.99 9.08 -1.71
C ASP A 557 -36.71 8.25 -1.48
N GLY A 558 -36.34 8.02 -0.21
CA GLY A 558 -35.24 7.16 0.23
C GLY A 558 -34.10 7.91 0.92
N ASN A 559 -34.10 9.24 0.91
CA ASN A 559 -33.02 10.06 1.47
C ASN A 559 -33.13 10.19 2.99
N VAL A 560 -32.07 10.69 3.65
CA VAL A 560 -32.12 11.09 5.06
C VAL A 560 -32.15 12.62 5.18
N ILE A 561 -33.21 13.16 5.77
CA ILE A 561 -33.36 14.60 6.04
C ILE A 561 -32.88 14.92 7.45
N LEU A 562 -31.90 15.81 7.54
CA LEU A 562 -31.45 16.45 8.77
C LEU A 562 -32.13 17.82 8.91
N ARG A 563 -32.52 18.21 10.13
CA ARG A 563 -33.03 19.54 10.48
C ARG A 563 -32.52 19.98 11.85
N TRP A 564 -32.05 21.21 11.98
CA TRP A 564 -31.46 21.71 13.23
C TRP A 564 -31.87 23.14 13.58
N THR A 565 -31.60 23.53 14.82
CA THR A 565 -31.70 24.92 15.27
C THR A 565 -30.43 25.34 16.02
N LEU A 566 -29.92 26.51 15.63
CA LEU A 566 -28.75 27.15 16.25
C LEU A 566 -29.23 28.34 17.09
N HIS A 567 -28.67 28.50 18.29
CA HIS A 567 -28.68 29.80 18.94
C HIS A 567 -27.65 30.68 18.22
N ARG A 568 -28.07 31.85 17.76
CA ARG A 568 -27.24 32.77 16.99
C ARG A 568 -26.16 33.38 17.90
N SER A 569 -24.93 32.90 17.78
CA SER A 569 -23.73 33.66 18.17
C SER A 569 -23.39 34.65 17.05
N GLU A 570 -22.64 35.70 17.36
CA GLU A 570 -22.15 36.67 16.35
C GLU A 570 -21.01 36.10 15.48
N GLU A 571 -20.50 34.91 15.81
CA GLU A 571 -19.26 34.33 15.25
C GLU A 571 -19.47 33.08 14.35
N VAL A 572 -20.69 32.52 14.26
CA VAL A 572 -20.92 31.32 13.42
C VAL A 572 -20.88 31.68 11.93
N GLU A 573 -19.95 31.10 11.19
CA GLU A 573 -19.84 31.22 9.73
C GLU A 573 -20.67 30.16 9.00
N GLY A 574 -20.85 28.97 9.57
CA GLY A 574 -21.66 27.92 8.94
C GLY A 574 -21.86 26.68 9.80
N VAL A 575 -22.34 25.61 9.18
CA VAL A 575 -22.38 24.27 9.77
C VAL A 575 -21.81 23.21 8.83
N LYS A 576 -21.02 22.29 9.40
CA LYS A 576 -20.60 21.06 8.73
C LYS A 576 -21.54 19.91 9.08
N ILE A 577 -21.82 19.05 8.11
CA ILE A 577 -22.61 17.82 8.28
C ILE A 577 -21.67 16.63 8.25
N ILE A 578 -21.65 15.83 9.31
CA ILE A 578 -20.78 14.66 9.44
C ILE A 578 -21.64 13.40 9.60
N ARG A 579 -21.21 12.28 9.01
CA ARG A 579 -21.90 10.98 9.04
C ARG A 579 -20.94 9.85 9.38
N LYS A 580 -21.36 8.90 10.22
CA LYS A 580 -20.65 7.63 10.46
C LYS A 580 -21.60 6.44 10.31
N ASN A 581 -21.13 5.35 9.70
CA ASN A 581 -21.90 4.11 9.62
C ASN A 581 -21.94 3.41 10.99
N ALA A 582 -23.14 3.03 11.44
CA ALA A 582 -23.38 2.49 12.77
C ALA A 582 -22.76 1.10 12.99
N VAL A 583 -22.36 0.39 11.92
CA VAL A 583 -21.57 -0.85 12.03
C VAL A 583 -20.21 -0.61 12.69
N PHE A 584 -19.64 0.59 12.53
CA PHE A 584 -18.37 0.96 13.12
C PHE A 584 -18.53 1.62 14.50
N GLY A 585 -19.68 1.39 15.13
CA GLY A 585 -20.01 1.88 16.47
C GLY A 585 -20.74 3.22 16.49
N LEU A 586 -20.81 3.80 17.68
CA LEU A 586 -21.33 5.15 17.91
C LEU A 586 -20.44 6.20 17.21
N LEU A 587 -21.03 7.34 16.87
CA LEU A 587 -20.28 8.54 16.48
C LEU A 587 -19.83 9.27 17.75
N GLU A 588 -18.55 9.15 18.08
CA GLU A 588 -17.96 9.78 19.25
C GLU A 588 -17.64 11.26 18.99
N LEU A 589 -17.51 12.05 20.06
CA LEU A 589 -17.28 13.50 19.95
C LEU A 589 -15.97 13.85 19.21
N GLU A 590 -14.94 13.02 19.36
CA GLU A 590 -13.63 13.22 18.75
C GLU A 590 -13.66 12.98 17.24
N GLU A 591 -14.46 12.01 16.78
CA GLU A 591 -14.67 11.68 15.36
C GLU A 591 -15.33 12.80 14.57
N VAL A 592 -15.94 13.77 15.26
CA VAL A 592 -16.57 14.94 14.65
C VAL A 592 -15.54 16.02 14.32
N TYR A 593 -14.39 16.03 15.01
CA TYR A 593 -13.33 17.02 14.81
C TYR A 593 -12.17 16.49 13.96
N ARG A 594 -11.91 15.17 14.01
CA ARG A 594 -10.84 14.48 13.27
C ARG A 594 -11.30 13.06 12.92
N SER A 595 -10.63 12.36 12.00
CA SER A 595 -10.87 10.93 11.83
C SER A 595 -10.34 10.15 13.06
N LEU A 596 -11.02 9.08 13.49
CA LEU A 596 -10.42 8.10 14.39
C LEU A 596 -9.91 6.91 13.57
N ALA A 597 -8.59 6.75 13.52
CA ALA A 597 -7.96 5.50 13.10
C ALA A 597 -7.67 4.65 14.33
N THR A 598 -8.21 3.44 14.40
CA THR A 598 -7.93 2.48 15.49
C THR A 598 -6.82 1.50 15.13
N ASP A 599 -5.63 2.00 14.80
CA ASP A 599 -4.43 1.66 15.57
C ASP A 599 -3.23 2.58 15.26
N ASN A 600 -2.21 2.49 16.10
CA ASN A 600 -1.00 3.28 15.99
C ASN A 600 -0.05 2.80 14.86
N ARG A 601 -0.43 1.87 13.96
CA ARG A 601 0.49 1.31 12.94
C ARG A 601 0.51 2.09 11.63
N GLY A 602 -0.51 2.92 11.36
CA GLY A 602 -0.60 3.68 10.11
C GLY A 602 -0.93 2.82 8.89
N ASN A 603 -1.47 1.62 9.12
CA ASN A 603 -1.78 0.62 8.10
C ASN A 603 -3.30 0.40 7.94
N ASP A 604 -4.10 0.63 8.99
CA ASP A 604 -5.55 0.47 8.95
C ASP A 604 -6.28 1.80 8.70
N TYR A 605 -6.06 2.35 7.52
CA TYR A 605 -6.91 3.38 6.90
C TYR A 605 -8.24 2.78 6.36
N PHE A 606 -8.76 1.74 7.01
CA PHE A 606 -10.05 1.16 6.65
C PHE A 606 -11.19 2.14 6.91
N TYR A 607 -12.21 2.07 6.05
CA TYR A 607 -13.33 3.01 5.92
C TYR A 607 -14.34 2.91 7.09
N PHE A 608 -13.87 3.18 8.32
CA PHE A 608 -14.62 2.95 9.56
C PHE A 608 -14.93 4.24 10.36
N GLY A 609 -14.28 5.35 10.03
CA GLY A 609 -14.45 6.65 10.70
C GLY A 609 -15.69 7.44 10.25
N ALA A 610 -15.83 8.63 10.82
CA ALA A 610 -16.82 9.61 10.36
C ALA A 610 -16.36 10.33 9.08
N VAL A 611 -17.32 10.82 8.30
CA VAL A 611 -17.10 11.45 7.00
C VAL A 611 -17.81 12.80 6.95
N LEU A 612 -17.11 13.84 6.50
CA LEU A 612 -17.69 15.14 6.16
C LEU A 612 -18.52 15.02 4.87
N LEU A 613 -19.81 15.35 4.94
CA LEU A 613 -20.74 15.30 3.80
C LEU A 613 -20.98 16.65 3.14
N ALA A 614 -20.97 17.74 3.90
CA ALA A 614 -21.28 19.08 3.39
C ALA A 614 -20.84 20.20 4.34
N ASP A 615 -20.41 21.31 3.72
CA ASP A 615 -20.31 22.63 4.33
C ASP A 615 -21.50 23.48 3.92
N LEU A 616 -22.18 24.08 4.90
CA LEU A 616 -23.43 24.81 4.70
C LEU A 616 -23.37 26.20 5.35
N PRO A 617 -24.01 27.22 4.75
CA PRO A 617 -24.05 28.58 5.28
C PRO A 617 -24.86 28.65 6.60
N PRO A 618 -24.69 29.71 7.42
CA PRO A 618 -25.12 29.72 8.82
C PRO A 618 -26.63 29.91 8.99
N ASP A 619 -27.33 30.29 7.93
CA ASP A 619 -28.78 30.38 7.84
C ASP A 619 -29.45 29.08 7.37
N GLN A 620 -28.68 28.12 6.85
CA GLN A 620 -29.14 26.79 6.47
C GLN A 620 -29.58 26.00 7.73
N LYS A 621 -30.74 25.36 7.66
CA LYS A 621 -31.38 24.65 8.78
C LYS A 621 -31.76 23.20 8.47
N SER A 622 -31.41 22.73 7.27
CA SER A 622 -31.69 21.38 6.82
C SER A 622 -30.70 20.91 5.76
N TYR A 623 -30.44 19.61 5.73
CA TYR A 623 -29.64 18.93 4.70
C TYR A 623 -30.36 17.65 4.30
N ILE A 624 -30.14 17.20 3.06
CA ILE A 624 -30.66 15.94 2.54
C ILE A 624 -29.45 15.12 2.12
N ASP A 625 -29.22 14.01 2.81
CA ASP A 625 -28.24 13.01 2.40
C ASP A 625 -28.92 12.03 1.43
N SER A 626 -28.57 12.15 0.15
CA SER A 626 -29.07 11.34 -0.96
C SER A 626 -28.02 10.34 -1.47
N THR A 627 -27.15 9.83 -0.59
CA THR A 627 -26.11 8.88 -0.98
C THR A 627 -26.75 7.57 -1.46
N ASP A 628 -26.64 7.29 -2.77
CA ASP A 628 -27.12 6.05 -3.37
C ASP A 628 -26.45 4.82 -2.74
N LEU A 629 -27.25 3.91 -2.18
CA LEU A 629 -26.82 2.71 -1.45
C LEU A 629 -26.37 1.57 -2.37
N LEU A 630 -25.48 1.86 -3.32
CA LEU A 630 -24.93 0.85 -4.25
C LEU A 630 -23.65 0.23 -3.69
N GLY A 631 -23.83 -0.78 -2.82
CA GLY A 631 -22.75 -1.59 -2.26
C GLY A 631 -23.25 -2.91 -1.66
N PRO A 632 -22.40 -3.96 -1.58
CA PRO A 632 -22.80 -5.32 -1.19
C PRO A 632 -22.93 -5.46 0.34
N MET A 633 -23.81 -4.65 0.94
CA MET A 633 -23.79 -4.36 2.37
C MET A 633 -25.09 -4.80 3.09
N GLY A 634 -24.91 -5.45 4.25
CA GLY A 634 -25.94 -6.11 5.05
C GLY A 634 -26.78 -5.15 5.90
N GLU A 635 -27.73 -5.72 6.66
CA GLU A 635 -28.81 -4.96 7.32
C GLU A 635 -28.34 -3.83 8.24
N TYR A 636 -27.17 -3.97 8.89
CA TYR A 636 -26.65 -2.96 9.80
C TYR A 636 -25.95 -1.79 9.07
N GLU A 637 -25.41 -2.02 7.87
CA GLU A 637 -24.56 -1.08 7.14
C GLU A 637 -25.36 0.07 6.49
N ARG A 638 -26.69 0.04 6.59
CA ARG A 638 -27.60 1.11 6.18
C ARG A 638 -27.93 2.09 7.32
N TYR A 639 -27.49 1.85 8.55
CA TYR A 639 -27.77 2.73 9.68
C TYR A 639 -26.64 3.73 9.86
N TYR A 640 -26.97 5.02 10.00
CA TYR A 640 -25.98 6.09 10.12
C TYR A 640 -26.23 6.98 11.35
N TYR A 641 -25.15 7.29 12.06
CA TYR A 641 -25.10 8.43 12.98
C TYR A 641 -24.77 9.68 12.19
N TYR A 642 -25.37 10.80 12.57
CA TYR A 642 -25.10 12.12 12.00
C TYR A 642 -24.73 13.13 13.10
N ALA A 643 -23.85 14.06 12.74
CA ALA A 643 -23.54 15.24 13.52
C ALA A 643 -23.72 16.53 12.71
N VAL A 644 -24.13 17.60 13.39
CA VAL A 644 -24.13 18.97 12.86
C VAL A 644 -23.19 19.81 13.71
N VAL A 645 -22.16 20.36 13.07
CA VAL A 645 -21.03 21.03 13.72
C VAL A 645 -21.03 22.50 13.34
N PRO A 646 -21.26 23.45 14.27
CA PRO A 646 -21.08 24.86 13.95
C PRO A 646 -19.60 25.18 13.74
N PHE A 647 -19.29 25.91 12.69
CA PHE A 647 -17.95 26.42 12.43
C PHE A 647 -17.92 27.95 12.37
N THR A 648 -16.72 28.47 12.62
CA THR A 648 -16.32 29.89 12.55
C THR A 648 -15.27 30.02 11.44
N LYS A 649 -14.81 31.23 11.11
CA LYS A 649 -13.75 31.44 10.08
C LYS A 649 -12.45 30.70 10.43
N GLU A 650 -12.28 30.48 11.72
CA GLU A 650 -11.18 29.86 12.43
C GLU A 650 -11.34 28.32 12.57
N GLY A 651 -12.47 27.73 12.17
CA GLY A 651 -12.66 26.27 12.14
C GLY A 651 -13.86 25.73 12.92
N LEU A 652 -13.82 24.41 13.21
CA LEU A 652 -14.88 23.63 13.88
C LEU A 652 -14.92 23.92 15.39
N LEU A 653 -15.07 25.18 15.75
CA LEU A 653 -14.95 25.67 17.12
C LEU A 653 -16.25 25.50 17.94
N GLY A 654 -17.36 25.06 17.35
CA GLY A 654 -18.62 24.81 18.06
C GLY A 654 -18.74 23.41 18.67
N LYS A 655 -19.58 23.28 19.72
CA LYS A 655 -19.97 21.95 20.23
C LYS A 655 -20.99 21.31 19.26
N PRO A 656 -20.72 20.12 18.71
CA PRO A 656 -21.63 19.48 17.76
C PRO A 656 -22.91 18.95 18.41
N LEU A 657 -23.96 18.89 17.59
CA LEU A 657 -25.14 18.07 17.82
C LEU A 657 -24.90 16.70 17.22
N ILE A 658 -24.80 15.65 18.03
CA ILE A 658 -24.74 14.25 17.57
C ILE A 658 -26.08 13.59 17.87
N ILE A 659 -26.63 12.80 16.93
CA ILE A 659 -27.87 12.05 17.20
C ILE A 659 -27.63 10.86 18.14
N GLY A 660 -28.52 10.69 19.13
CA GLY A 660 -28.40 9.61 20.12
C GLY A 660 -28.80 8.21 19.64
N ARG A 661 -29.25 8.06 18.39
CA ARG A 661 -29.61 6.79 17.73
C ARG A 661 -29.38 6.92 16.23
N PRO A 662 -28.94 5.87 15.53
CA PRO A 662 -28.69 5.94 14.11
C PRO A 662 -30.00 5.88 13.31
N VAL A 663 -29.98 6.43 12.10
CA VAL A 663 -31.12 6.49 11.18
C VAL A 663 -30.75 5.75 9.90
N ALA A 664 -31.69 4.97 9.37
CA ALA A 664 -31.55 4.34 8.07
C ALA A 664 -32.36 5.10 7.00
N PRO A 665 -31.85 5.21 5.76
CA PRO A 665 -32.64 5.58 4.59
C PRO A 665 -33.75 4.55 4.32
N VAL A 666 -34.79 4.94 3.58
CA VAL A 666 -35.86 4.04 3.16
C VAL A 666 -35.45 3.36 1.86
N ASP A 667 -35.48 2.03 1.82
CA ASP A 667 -35.26 1.28 0.58
C ASP A 667 -36.48 1.42 -0.33
N THR A 668 -36.29 2.01 -1.52
CA THR A 668 -37.35 2.26 -2.50
C THR A 668 -37.19 1.44 -3.79
N VAL A 669 -36.19 0.56 -3.87
CA VAL A 669 -35.83 -0.17 -5.10
C VAL A 669 -36.46 -1.57 -5.10
N PRO A 670 -37.35 -1.90 -6.06
CA PRO A 670 -37.91 -3.25 -6.15
C PRO A 670 -36.85 -4.32 -6.45
N PRO A 671 -36.92 -5.51 -5.82
CA PRO A 671 -36.00 -6.61 -6.11
C PRO A 671 -36.13 -7.11 -7.55
N THR A 672 -35.01 -7.59 -8.12
CA THR A 672 -34.94 -8.21 -9.45
C THR A 672 -34.46 -9.65 -9.35
N ALA A 673 -34.71 -10.48 -10.36
CA ALA A 673 -34.31 -11.88 -10.37
C ALA A 673 -34.20 -12.47 -11.79
N ASP A 674 -33.35 -13.49 -11.93
CA ASP A 674 -33.35 -14.44 -13.03
C ASP A 674 -34.29 -15.62 -12.70
N LEU A 675 -35.13 -16.02 -13.67
CA LEU A 675 -36.02 -17.19 -13.53
C LEU A 675 -35.68 -18.24 -14.61
N ARG A 676 -35.03 -19.33 -14.18
CA ARG A 676 -34.56 -20.42 -15.04
C ARG A 676 -35.47 -21.65 -14.90
N ILE A 677 -35.74 -22.32 -16.01
CA ILE A 677 -36.59 -23.52 -16.07
C ILE A 677 -35.86 -24.63 -16.84
N GLU A 678 -35.74 -25.79 -16.21
CA GLU A 678 -35.05 -26.97 -16.73
C GLU A 678 -35.97 -28.20 -16.73
N LYS A 679 -35.82 -29.11 -17.71
CA LYS A 679 -36.68 -30.29 -17.82
C LYS A 679 -36.18 -31.46 -16.97
N THR A 680 -37.02 -31.95 -16.06
CA THR A 680 -36.75 -33.11 -15.21
C THR A 680 -37.60 -34.32 -15.65
N GLY A 681 -36.98 -35.23 -16.38
CA GLY A 681 -37.62 -36.47 -16.82
C GLY A 681 -38.68 -36.29 -17.92
N ARG A 682 -39.78 -37.05 -17.85
CA ARG A 682 -40.84 -37.10 -18.87
C ARG A 682 -42.04 -36.20 -18.58
N SER A 683 -42.13 -35.61 -17.40
CA SER A 683 -43.37 -35.01 -16.88
C SER A 683 -43.11 -34.05 -15.71
N GLY A 684 -41.92 -33.44 -15.68
CA GLY A 684 -41.49 -32.50 -14.65
C GLY A 684 -40.66 -31.35 -15.22
N LEU A 685 -40.78 -30.19 -14.60
CA LEU A 685 -39.89 -29.04 -14.76
C LEU A 685 -39.29 -28.70 -13.39
N LYS A 686 -37.99 -28.47 -13.33
CA LYS A 686 -37.34 -27.79 -12.21
C LYS A 686 -37.33 -26.29 -12.50
N ILE A 687 -37.71 -25.51 -11.50
CA ILE A 687 -37.64 -24.05 -11.53
C ILE A 687 -36.55 -23.62 -10.55
N SER A 688 -35.69 -22.70 -10.98
CA SER A 688 -34.68 -22.05 -10.13
C SER A 688 -34.80 -20.53 -10.33
N LEU A 689 -35.13 -19.82 -9.24
CA LEU A 689 -35.16 -18.36 -9.17
C LEU A 689 -33.90 -17.90 -8.41
N GLU A 690 -33.12 -17.03 -9.06
CA GLU A 690 -31.90 -16.45 -8.51
C GLU A 690 -32.07 -14.93 -8.44
N ALA A 691 -32.20 -14.37 -7.23
CA ALA A 691 -32.34 -12.94 -7.04
C ALA A 691 -31.06 -12.20 -7.45
N SER A 692 -31.18 -11.31 -8.44
CA SER A 692 -30.07 -10.48 -8.90
C SER A 692 -29.73 -9.44 -7.84
N GLU A 693 -28.43 -9.30 -7.60
CA GLU A 693 -27.75 -8.30 -6.77
C GLU A 693 -28.34 -7.94 -5.37
N TYR A 694 -27.58 -8.36 -4.35
CA TYR A 694 -27.41 -7.75 -3.02
C TYR A 694 -28.57 -7.65 -2.01
N LEU A 695 -29.82 -8.02 -2.32
CA LEU A 695 -30.90 -8.02 -1.30
C LEU A 695 -31.45 -9.42 -0.93
N PRO A 696 -31.46 -9.82 0.36
CA PRO A 696 -32.17 -11.00 0.81
C PRO A 696 -33.68 -10.73 0.89
N MET A 697 -34.49 -11.64 0.33
CA MET A 697 -35.95 -11.52 0.35
C MET A 697 -36.53 -11.77 1.75
N ALA A 698 -37.66 -11.12 2.05
CA ALA A 698 -38.33 -11.24 3.35
C ALA A 698 -39.07 -12.58 3.53
N SER A 699 -39.44 -13.22 2.43
CA SER A 699 -40.19 -14.47 2.38
C SER A 699 -39.85 -15.24 1.10
N PRO A 700 -40.27 -16.52 0.96
CA PRO A 700 -40.24 -17.21 -0.33
C PRO A 700 -40.96 -16.40 -1.41
N PRO A 701 -40.47 -16.37 -2.67
CA PRO A 701 -41.21 -15.75 -3.78
C PRO A 701 -42.53 -16.47 -4.03
N TYR A 702 -43.58 -15.71 -4.30
CA TYR A 702 -44.85 -16.27 -4.78
C TYR A 702 -44.70 -16.60 -6.27
N LEU A 703 -44.66 -17.88 -6.62
CA LEU A 703 -44.54 -18.34 -8.00
C LEU A 703 -45.86 -18.93 -8.50
N SER A 704 -46.33 -18.43 -9.63
CA SER A 704 -47.49 -18.96 -10.36
C SER A 704 -47.09 -19.41 -11.75
N CYS A 705 -47.69 -20.49 -12.23
CA CYS A 705 -47.50 -21.00 -13.59
C CYS A 705 -48.85 -21.16 -14.28
N LYS A 706 -48.94 -20.70 -15.53
CA LYS A 706 -50.04 -21.03 -16.44
C LYS A 706 -49.63 -22.19 -17.33
N LEU A 707 -50.43 -23.25 -17.34
CA LEU A 707 -50.17 -24.50 -18.05
C LEU A 707 -50.68 -24.45 -19.51
N PRO A 708 -50.11 -25.27 -20.42
CA PRO A 708 -50.53 -25.33 -21.84
C PRO A 708 -52.01 -25.64 -22.08
N ASP A 709 -52.68 -26.34 -21.16
CA ASP A 709 -54.12 -26.63 -21.24
C ASP A 709 -55.02 -25.46 -20.78
N GLY A 710 -54.41 -24.36 -20.35
CA GLY A 710 -55.08 -23.15 -19.88
C GLY A 710 -55.39 -23.12 -18.38
N THR A 711 -55.09 -24.19 -17.64
CA THR A 711 -55.15 -24.19 -16.17
C THR A 711 -53.97 -23.41 -15.57
N GLY A 712 -54.01 -23.15 -14.26
CA GLY A 712 -52.96 -22.44 -13.55
C GLY A 712 -52.70 -23.06 -12.18
N GLU A 713 -51.43 -23.13 -11.81
CA GLU A 713 -50.96 -23.73 -10.55
C GLU A 713 -50.02 -22.76 -9.82
N GLU A 714 -50.08 -22.79 -8.50
CA GLU A 714 -49.13 -22.12 -7.61
C GLU A 714 -48.02 -23.13 -7.28
N ILE A 715 -46.76 -22.68 -7.30
CA ILE A 715 -45.58 -23.52 -7.09
C ILE A 715 -44.87 -23.03 -5.84
N GLU A 716 -44.82 -23.88 -4.81
CA GLU A 716 -44.03 -23.61 -3.62
C GLU A 716 -42.53 -23.68 -3.97
N LEU A 717 -41.77 -22.68 -3.50
CA LEU A 717 -40.34 -22.59 -3.70
C LEU A 717 -39.60 -22.75 -2.36
N GLU A 718 -38.66 -23.69 -2.31
CA GLU A 718 -37.77 -23.91 -1.17
C GLU A 718 -36.42 -23.22 -1.36
N ALA A 719 -35.70 -22.97 -0.27
CA ALA A 719 -34.35 -22.41 -0.33
C ALA A 719 -33.33 -23.41 -0.92
N GLY A 720 -32.57 -22.98 -1.94
CA GLY A 720 -31.56 -23.81 -2.58
C GLY A 720 -30.44 -24.27 -1.63
N ARG A 721 -29.99 -25.53 -1.76
CA ARG A 721 -28.93 -26.10 -0.92
C ARG A 721 -27.58 -25.43 -1.18
N GLY A 722 -26.89 -25.00 -0.12
CA GLY A 722 -25.55 -24.40 -0.19
C GLY A 722 -25.50 -22.88 -0.02
N ASN A 723 -26.61 -22.23 0.36
CA ASN A 723 -26.66 -20.80 0.66
C ASN A 723 -25.73 -20.40 1.82
N PRO A 724 -24.75 -19.49 1.64
CA PRO A 724 -23.84 -19.04 2.70
C PRO A 724 -24.37 -17.87 3.56
N TYR A 725 -25.49 -17.25 3.20
CA TYR A 725 -25.98 -16.03 3.86
C TYR A 725 -26.86 -16.35 5.08
N LEU A 726 -26.44 -15.89 6.27
CA LEU A 726 -27.15 -16.15 7.55
C LEU A 726 -28.57 -15.58 7.63
N PHE A 727 -28.94 -14.63 6.77
CA PHE A 727 -30.17 -13.83 6.89
C PHE A 727 -30.96 -13.74 5.57
N GLY A 728 -31.36 -14.88 5.03
CA GLY A 728 -32.31 -14.97 3.90
C GLY A 728 -31.71 -15.63 2.66
N SER A 729 -32.56 -16.23 1.84
CA SER A 729 -32.12 -16.98 0.66
C SER A 729 -32.20 -16.13 -0.61
N ARG A 730 -31.12 -16.20 -1.41
CA ARG A 730 -31.04 -15.60 -2.76
C ARG A 730 -31.44 -16.57 -3.86
N ILE A 731 -31.30 -17.87 -3.63
CA ILE A 731 -31.62 -18.95 -4.56
C ILE A 731 -32.81 -19.73 -4.03
N TRP A 732 -33.82 -19.90 -4.87
CA TRP A 732 -35.07 -20.59 -4.56
C TRP A 732 -35.37 -21.60 -5.66
N GLU A 733 -35.74 -22.81 -5.27
CA GLU A 733 -35.94 -23.94 -6.18
C GLU A 733 -37.30 -24.61 -5.94
N GLY A 734 -37.94 -25.05 -7.01
CA GLY A 734 -39.20 -25.80 -6.95
C GLY A 734 -39.31 -26.78 -8.10
N ILE A 735 -40.28 -27.69 -8.01
CA ILE A 735 -40.58 -28.69 -9.04
C ILE A 735 -42.05 -28.61 -9.39
N LEU A 736 -42.33 -28.50 -10.68
CA LEU A 736 -43.67 -28.62 -11.25
C LEU A 736 -43.80 -29.99 -11.92
N GLU A 737 -44.60 -30.88 -11.34
CA GLU A 737 -44.98 -32.16 -11.96
C GLU A 737 -46.34 -32.03 -12.67
N PHE A 738 -46.46 -32.61 -13.86
CA PHE A 738 -47.68 -32.49 -14.68
C PHE A 738 -47.99 -33.79 -15.41
N SER A 739 -49.19 -33.92 -15.98
CA SER A 739 -49.57 -35.10 -16.74
C SER A 739 -48.60 -35.35 -17.91
N PRO A 740 -48.11 -36.59 -18.14
CA PRO A 740 -47.34 -36.92 -19.35
C PRO A 740 -48.09 -36.63 -20.66
N ARG A 741 -49.43 -36.51 -20.59
CA ARG A 741 -50.32 -36.17 -21.71
C ARG A 741 -50.61 -34.66 -21.85
N MET A 742 -49.89 -33.80 -21.13
CA MET A 742 -49.99 -32.34 -21.25
C MET A 742 -49.79 -31.91 -22.71
N PRO A 743 -50.72 -31.15 -23.33
CA PRO A 743 -50.62 -30.74 -24.72
C PRO A 743 -49.38 -29.87 -24.97
N SER A 744 -48.91 -29.86 -26.22
CA SER A 744 -47.83 -28.95 -26.63
C SER A 744 -48.25 -27.50 -26.48
N GLY A 745 -47.37 -26.67 -25.92
CA GLY A 745 -47.63 -25.26 -25.66
C GLY A 745 -46.65 -24.71 -24.62
N ASP A 746 -46.81 -23.43 -24.29
CA ASP A 746 -45.91 -22.75 -23.35
C ASP A 746 -46.42 -22.86 -21.91
N PHE A 747 -45.53 -23.25 -21.01
CA PHE A 747 -45.66 -23.01 -19.59
C PHE A 747 -45.21 -21.57 -19.33
N THR A 748 -46.08 -20.71 -18.79
CA THR A 748 -45.74 -19.30 -18.50
C THR A 748 -45.69 -19.08 -17.00
N PHE A 749 -44.50 -18.81 -16.49
CA PHE A 749 -44.21 -18.58 -15.08
C PHE A 749 -44.19 -17.08 -14.78
N SER A 750 -44.74 -16.70 -13.63
CA SER A 750 -44.66 -15.36 -13.07
C SER A 750 -44.40 -15.45 -11.57
N ALA A 751 -43.26 -14.92 -11.14
CA ALA A 751 -42.83 -14.88 -9.74
C ALA A 751 -42.89 -13.44 -9.23
N THR A 752 -43.49 -13.25 -8.05
CA THR A 752 -43.47 -12.00 -7.30
C THR A 752 -42.53 -12.15 -6.10
N MET A 753 -41.57 -11.24 -5.99
CA MET A 753 -40.60 -11.18 -4.90
C MET A 753 -40.91 -9.98 -3.99
N THR A 754 -40.65 -10.12 -2.70
CA THR A 754 -40.72 -9.01 -1.74
C THR A 754 -39.43 -8.95 -0.93
N ASP A 755 -38.77 -7.80 -0.92
CA ASP A 755 -37.58 -7.56 -0.09
C ASP A 755 -37.96 -7.26 1.38
N ARG A 756 -36.97 -6.97 2.23
CA ARG A 756 -37.20 -6.56 3.63
C ARG A 756 -37.65 -5.11 3.80
N GLY A 757 -37.48 -4.26 2.79
CA GLY A 757 -38.07 -2.91 2.74
C GLY A 757 -39.58 -2.91 2.47
N GLY A 758 -40.10 -4.02 1.94
CA GLY A 758 -41.49 -4.16 1.50
C GLY A 758 -41.70 -3.85 0.02
N ASN A 759 -40.62 -3.64 -0.76
CA ASN A 759 -40.73 -3.41 -2.20
C ASN A 759 -41.02 -4.72 -2.93
N THR A 760 -41.94 -4.67 -3.89
CA THR A 760 -42.38 -5.84 -4.65
C THR A 760 -41.89 -5.80 -6.09
N GLY A 761 -41.12 -6.80 -6.50
CA GLY A 761 -40.69 -7.00 -7.88
C GLY A 761 -41.40 -8.18 -8.55
N THR A 762 -41.41 -8.24 -9.87
CA THR A 762 -41.96 -9.37 -10.63
C THR A 762 -41.03 -9.77 -11.77
N VAL A 763 -40.78 -11.07 -11.90
CA VAL A 763 -40.10 -11.68 -13.06
C VAL A 763 -41.03 -12.69 -13.73
N SER A 764 -40.99 -12.76 -15.06
CA SER A 764 -41.73 -13.76 -15.83
C SER A 764 -40.81 -14.47 -16.82
N SER A 765 -41.07 -15.75 -17.06
CA SER A 765 -40.31 -16.58 -18.00
C SER A 765 -41.23 -17.66 -18.58
N SER A 766 -40.93 -18.16 -19.77
CA SER A 766 -41.75 -19.18 -20.44
C SER A 766 -40.90 -20.36 -20.91
N TYR A 767 -41.44 -21.57 -20.75
CA TYR A 767 -40.83 -22.81 -21.23
C TYR A 767 -41.73 -23.49 -22.25
N HIS A 768 -41.23 -23.68 -23.48
CA HIS A 768 -41.98 -24.35 -24.53
C HIS A 768 -41.94 -25.87 -24.35
N TRP A 769 -43.11 -26.48 -24.13
CA TRP A 769 -43.27 -27.93 -24.05
C TRP A 769 -43.79 -28.52 -25.36
N THR A 770 -43.14 -29.60 -25.81
CA THR A 770 -43.63 -30.43 -26.90
C THR A 770 -44.10 -31.78 -26.36
N ALA A 771 -45.38 -32.09 -26.54
CA ALA A 771 -45.96 -33.35 -26.11
C ALA A 771 -45.29 -34.55 -26.82
N PRO A 772 -44.87 -35.60 -26.08
CA PRO A 772 -44.33 -36.80 -26.68
C PRO A 772 -45.42 -37.62 -27.38
N VAL A 773 -45.03 -38.39 -28.41
CA VAL A 773 -45.91 -39.42 -28.99
C VAL A 773 -46.00 -40.58 -27.98
N LEU A 774 -47.20 -40.81 -27.44
CA LEU A 774 -47.46 -41.82 -26.40
C LEU A 774 -48.36 -42.95 -26.95
N PRO A 775 -48.18 -44.19 -26.50
CA PRO A 775 -49.09 -45.29 -26.83
C PRO A 775 -50.47 -45.09 -26.16
N ASP A 776 -51.50 -45.72 -26.74
CA ASP A 776 -52.90 -45.64 -26.29
C ASP A 776 -53.07 -45.98 -24.80
N VAL A 777 -52.25 -46.93 -24.32
CA VAL A 777 -52.21 -47.36 -22.91
C VAL A 777 -50.80 -47.23 -22.35
N LEU A 778 -50.69 -46.45 -21.27
CA LEU A 778 -49.48 -46.27 -20.49
C LEU A 778 -49.54 -47.19 -19.27
N ALA A 779 -48.62 -48.15 -19.17
CA ALA A 779 -48.41 -48.93 -17.96
C ALA A 779 -47.31 -48.26 -17.10
N TYR A 780 -47.65 -47.86 -15.88
CA TYR A 780 -46.71 -47.27 -14.92
C TYR A 780 -47.01 -47.70 -13.47
N PRO A 781 -46.00 -47.86 -12.61
CA PRO A 781 -44.57 -47.85 -12.92
C PRO A 781 -44.17 -49.06 -13.79
N ASN A 782 -43.11 -48.90 -14.58
CA ASN A 782 -42.59 -49.93 -15.48
C ASN A 782 -41.06 -49.72 -15.62
N PRO A 783 -40.21 -50.53 -14.96
CA PRO A 783 -40.55 -51.75 -14.23
C PRO A 783 -41.44 -51.52 -12.99
N PHE A 784 -42.19 -52.56 -12.62
CA PHE A 784 -42.91 -52.69 -11.35
C PHE A 784 -41.96 -53.30 -10.32
N GLY A 785 -41.59 -52.51 -9.31
CA GLY A 785 -40.56 -52.83 -8.31
C GLY A 785 -41.11 -53.23 -6.94
N PRO A 786 -40.22 -53.56 -5.97
CA PRO A 786 -40.62 -54.03 -4.63
C PRO A 786 -41.31 -52.97 -3.75
N ASN A 787 -41.15 -51.69 -4.09
CA ASN A 787 -41.74 -50.54 -3.37
C ASN A 787 -43.03 -50.03 -4.04
N ASP A 788 -43.44 -50.63 -5.15
CA ASP A 788 -44.62 -50.20 -5.90
C ASP A 788 -45.84 -51.03 -5.47
N ASP A 789 -46.93 -50.38 -5.05
CA ASP A 789 -48.14 -51.09 -4.62
C ASP A 789 -48.86 -51.80 -5.78
N LYS A 790 -48.93 -51.15 -6.96
CA LYS A 790 -49.68 -51.61 -8.13
C LYS A 790 -49.11 -51.04 -9.43
N VAL A 791 -49.30 -51.76 -10.54
CA VAL A 791 -49.17 -51.21 -11.90
C VAL A 791 -50.50 -50.62 -12.34
N VAL A 792 -50.50 -49.35 -12.73
CA VAL A 792 -51.63 -48.66 -13.34
C VAL A 792 -51.50 -48.74 -14.86
N PHE A 793 -52.52 -49.29 -15.51
CA PHE A 793 -52.77 -49.17 -16.94
C PHE A 793 -53.69 -47.98 -17.16
N ASP A 794 -53.13 -46.86 -17.60
CA ASP A 794 -53.89 -45.67 -17.95
C ASP A 794 -54.40 -45.80 -19.38
N THR A 795 -55.70 -46.06 -19.49
CA THR A 795 -56.43 -46.29 -20.74
C THR A 795 -57.21 -45.05 -21.18
N SER A 796 -56.93 -43.87 -20.62
CA SER A 796 -57.70 -42.64 -20.86
C SER A 796 -57.71 -42.12 -22.31
N ALA A 797 -56.97 -42.74 -23.25
CA ALA A 797 -57.06 -42.45 -24.69
C ALA A 797 -58.11 -43.32 -25.41
N ILE A 798 -58.60 -44.37 -24.75
CA ILE A 798 -59.53 -45.35 -25.32
C ILE A 798 -60.95 -44.93 -24.93
N SER A 799 -61.70 -44.41 -25.90
CA SER A 799 -63.12 -44.06 -25.72
C SER A 799 -64.02 -45.29 -25.90
N ALA A 800 -64.11 -46.14 -24.86
CA ALA A 800 -64.97 -47.33 -24.86
C ALA A 800 -65.74 -47.50 -23.54
N GLU A 801 -66.87 -48.22 -23.58
CA GLU A 801 -67.68 -48.53 -22.39
C GLU A 801 -67.03 -49.57 -21.45
N GLU A 802 -66.23 -50.48 -21.99
CA GLU A 802 -65.38 -51.38 -21.21
C GLU A 802 -64.05 -51.55 -21.95
N VAL A 803 -62.95 -51.38 -21.22
CA VAL A 803 -61.60 -51.73 -21.65
C VAL A 803 -61.16 -52.94 -20.85
N ARG A 804 -60.59 -53.93 -21.54
CA ARG A 804 -60.10 -55.17 -20.96
C ARG A 804 -58.59 -55.27 -21.13
N VAL A 805 -57.86 -55.36 -20.03
CA VAL A 805 -56.41 -55.61 -20.03
C VAL A 805 -56.16 -57.06 -19.62
N ARG A 806 -55.63 -57.86 -20.53
CA ARG A 806 -55.24 -59.25 -20.31
C ARG A 806 -53.73 -59.34 -20.20
N ILE A 807 -53.22 -59.78 -19.06
CA ILE A 807 -51.79 -59.88 -18.76
C ILE A 807 -51.39 -61.35 -18.93
N PHE A 808 -50.27 -61.59 -19.60
CA PHE A 808 -49.75 -62.92 -19.93
C PHE A 808 -48.26 -63.05 -19.58
N THR A 809 -47.81 -64.27 -19.35
CA THR A 809 -46.38 -64.62 -19.38
C THR A 809 -45.85 -64.54 -20.82
N VAL A 810 -44.52 -64.53 -21.01
CA VAL A 810 -43.91 -64.61 -22.36
C VAL A 810 -44.28 -65.89 -23.11
N ASP A 811 -44.59 -66.98 -22.40
CA ASP A 811 -45.03 -68.27 -22.97
C ASP A 811 -46.52 -68.29 -23.35
N GLY A 812 -47.25 -67.19 -23.10
CA GLY A 812 -48.65 -67.03 -23.48
C GLY A 812 -49.67 -67.52 -22.46
N GLU A 813 -49.25 -67.86 -21.23
CA GLU A 813 -50.16 -68.22 -20.15
C GLU A 813 -50.87 -66.98 -19.59
N LEU A 814 -52.19 -67.04 -19.43
CA LEU A 814 -52.97 -65.92 -18.90
C LEU A 814 -52.73 -65.75 -17.39
N VAL A 815 -52.10 -64.64 -17.02
CA VAL A 815 -51.80 -64.28 -15.64
C VAL A 815 -53.03 -63.68 -14.96
N ARG A 816 -53.60 -62.62 -15.55
CA ARG A 816 -54.80 -61.94 -15.00
C ARG A 816 -55.56 -61.21 -16.10
N THR A 817 -56.85 -61.01 -15.89
CA THR A 817 -57.67 -60.12 -16.71
C THR A 817 -58.24 -59.03 -15.80
N LEU A 818 -58.11 -57.78 -16.23
CA LEU A 818 -58.70 -56.61 -15.61
C LEU A 818 -59.75 -56.04 -16.57
N THR A 819 -60.87 -55.56 -16.05
CA THR A 819 -61.89 -54.80 -16.80
C THR A 819 -62.21 -53.50 -16.08
N GLY A 820 -62.40 -52.43 -16.83
CA GLY A 820 -62.59 -51.07 -16.31
C GLY A 820 -62.74 -50.04 -17.44
N LYS A 821 -62.74 -48.75 -17.11
CA LYS A 821 -62.88 -47.65 -18.10
C LYS A 821 -61.60 -46.82 -18.33
N VAL A 822 -60.96 -46.33 -17.27
CA VAL A 822 -59.94 -45.25 -17.38
C VAL A 822 -58.58 -45.62 -16.81
N LYS A 823 -58.55 -46.20 -15.61
CA LYS A 823 -57.34 -46.73 -14.97
C LYS A 823 -57.66 -48.13 -14.47
N LEU A 824 -56.89 -49.12 -14.94
CA LEU A 824 -56.97 -50.50 -14.46
C LEU A 824 -55.72 -50.80 -13.66
N GLU A 825 -55.88 -51.43 -12.50
CA GLU A 825 -54.76 -51.64 -11.56
C GLU A 825 -54.43 -53.14 -11.44
N TRP A 826 -53.14 -53.46 -11.46
CA TRP A 826 -52.63 -54.80 -11.19
C TRP A 826 -51.75 -54.81 -9.95
N ASP A 827 -52.06 -55.71 -9.03
CA ASP A 827 -51.38 -55.99 -7.76
C ASP A 827 -50.17 -56.94 -7.90
N GLY A 828 -49.75 -57.25 -9.12
CA GLY A 828 -48.69 -58.25 -9.37
C GLY A 828 -49.09 -59.70 -9.04
N LYS A 829 -50.38 -60.01 -8.89
CA LYS A 829 -50.87 -61.38 -8.61
C LYS A 829 -51.59 -61.99 -9.80
N ASN A 830 -51.53 -63.32 -9.93
CA ASN A 830 -52.23 -64.09 -10.94
C ASN A 830 -53.72 -64.35 -10.56
N ALA A 831 -54.45 -65.07 -11.40
CA ALA A 831 -55.86 -65.40 -11.19
C ALA A 831 -56.15 -66.27 -9.95
N GLU A 832 -55.15 -66.95 -9.40
CA GLU A 832 -55.24 -67.71 -8.12
C GLU A 832 -54.82 -66.85 -6.91
N ASN A 833 -54.65 -65.54 -7.11
CA ASN A 833 -54.18 -64.57 -6.12
C ASN A 833 -52.75 -64.86 -5.59
N ARG A 834 -51.94 -65.60 -6.35
CA ARG A 834 -50.52 -65.86 -6.06
C ARG A 834 -49.65 -64.81 -6.74
N ASP A 835 -48.60 -64.37 -6.06
CA ASP A 835 -47.62 -63.44 -6.60
C ASP A 835 -46.88 -64.02 -7.80
N VAL A 836 -46.81 -63.24 -8.89
CA VAL A 836 -46.01 -63.60 -10.06
C VAL A 836 -44.52 -63.37 -9.80
N GLY A 837 -43.66 -64.17 -10.44
CA GLY A 837 -42.20 -64.04 -10.31
C GLY A 837 -41.61 -62.95 -11.20
N ASP A 838 -40.31 -62.72 -11.05
CA ASP A 838 -39.55 -61.77 -11.88
C ASP A 838 -39.64 -62.11 -13.37
N GLY A 839 -39.75 -61.09 -14.21
CA GLY A 839 -39.75 -61.28 -15.65
C GLY A 839 -40.52 -60.23 -16.43
N VAL A 840 -40.63 -60.46 -17.73
CA VAL A 840 -41.42 -59.62 -18.64
C VAL A 840 -42.80 -60.24 -18.79
N TYR A 841 -43.82 -59.41 -18.60
CA TYR A 841 -45.23 -59.74 -18.80
C TYR A 841 -45.74 -58.96 -20.00
N ILE A 842 -46.50 -59.64 -20.86
CA ILE A 842 -47.11 -59.03 -22.06
C ILE A 842 -48.55 -58.71 -21.71
N TYR A 843 -48.96 -57.46 -21.85
CA TYR A 843 -50.36 -57.08 -21.71
C TYR A 843 -50.98 -56.84 -23.08
N HIS A 844 -52.18 -57.37 -23.28
CA HIS A 844 -53.05 -57.09 -24.41
C HIS A 844 -54.25 -56.29 -23.94
N VAL A 845 -54.57 -55.23 -24.67
CA VAL A 845 -55.71 -54.35 -24.40
C VAL A 845 -56.74 -54.57 -25.49
N GLU A 846 -57.95 -54.92 -25.07
CA GLU A 846 -59.12 -55.10 -25.94
C GLU A 846 -60.20 -54.10 -25.53
N ALA A 847 -60.68 -53.34 -26.51
CA ALA A 847 -61.85 -52.47 -26.41
C ALA A 847 -62.58 -52.46 -27.77
N GLU A 848 -63.77 -51.86 -27.87
CA GLU A 848 -64.51 -51.83 -29.13
C GLU A 848 -63.69 -51.22 -30.28
N GLY A 849 -63.32 -52.04 -31.26
CA GLY A 849 -62.48 -51.65 -32.39
C GLY A 849 -60.97 -51.51 -32.11
N ILE A 850 -60.52 -51.58 -30.86
CA ILE A 850 -59.11 -51.34 -30.47
C ILE A 850 -58.47 -52.63 -29.93
N ARG A 851 -57.31 -52.98 -30.50
CA ARG A 851 -56.40 -54.01 -30.00
C ARG A 851 -54.99 -53.45 -29.92
N SER A 852 -54.51 -53.28 -28.69
CA SER A 852 -53.14 -52.79 -28.42
C SER A 852 -52.39 -53.80 -27.56
N SER A 853 -51.06 -53.74 -27.54
CA SER A 853 -50.25 -54.57 -26.66
C SER A 853 -48.97 -53.87 -26.22
N GLY A 854 -48.53 -54.18 -25.00
CA GLY A 854 -47.30 -53.66 -24.44
C GLY A 854 -46.63 -54.67 -23.51
N LYS A 855 -45.56 -54.22 -22.86
CA LYS A 855 -44.74 -55.04 -21.96
C LYS A 855 -44.57 -54.32 -20.62
N ILE A 856 -44.62 -55.09 -19.54
CA ILE A 856 -44.24 -54.66 -18.19
C ILE A 856 -43.10 -55.57 -17.74
N ALA A 857 -42.04 -54.99 -17.20
CA ALA A 857 -41.07 -55.74 -16.41
C ALA A 857 -41.53 -55.76 -14.95
N VAL A 858 -41.53 -56.93 -14.31
CA VAL A 858 -41.74 -57.10 -12.87
C VAL A 858 -40.41 -57.50 -12.25
N VAL A 859 -40.05 -56.84 -11.15
CA VAL A 859 -38.82 -57.03 -10.37
C VAL A 859 -39.20 -57.00 -8.89
N ARG A 860 -39.03 -58.12 -8.19
CA ARG A 860 -39.43 -58.30 -6.78
C ARG A 860 -38.28 -58.57 -5.82
#